data_AF-L9WHF8-F1
#
_entry.id   AF-L9WHF8-F1
#
_cell.length_a   1.000
_cell.length_b   1.000
_cell.length_c   1.000
_cell.angle_alpha   90.00
_cell.angle_beta   90.00
_cell.angle_gamma   90.00
#
_symmetry.space_group_name_H-M   'P 1'
#
loop_
_entity.id
_entity.type
_entity.pdbx_description
1 polymer ?
#
loop_
_entity_poly.entity_id
_entity_poly.type
_entity_poly.pdbx_seq_one_letter_code
_entity_poly.pdbx_strand_id
1 'polypeptide(L)'
;MRFTDEQLSSTHPSNRQLRTDGYGRGTTAESSDGSPCPGSLIVVSNRQPYRHEYDDEAAADADDAEARTDGVSESESTDDSSAGSDADSSDGGAEDSDGRTDDGRAITVDEPTGGLTAGLDPIVQESDGTWIAWGDGEADFAVTDDRNRVAVPPGEDAYTLRRIDLSEEAVESYYYGFSNRVLWPLCHGFTDLVENRSNDFEWYRTVNERFADAVAENATADSTVWLQDYHFALAPRMIRDSVPQSTTVAQFWHIPWPTPGTFQHCPAGRALLEGLLGNDLLGFHVDRYVDRFLDCVRQYLPAAQVDRERRTVTYEGTTTRIVATPMGVNAGTYDEDARDRSSADVSSLFDRYEIDPENVIGLGVDRLDYSKGIPERLAAVERFLECNPDWHGEFTFIQSATPSRTEIETYQRHGDLVRSEVERINSRFGTDDWQPIVYTEDYLSNATLCGLYRRADVMVVSPLVDGMNLVAQEYVAASVDGDGSLLLSEGTGAHETLGSHALTIDPIDTDDFAAQLEAAVSMPAHERQSRMNTLRNRVFDRDLEWWMKTQFDWIRRVHTDGRRGGSDGPVDRETATSRRRQPRSKPVRGRRQTVARGSDRRTDPGRRLRSTDGAADDTGARPRSRAHPRPQSRSRLDSAAGSAPNSRPRSHSNVRPGGTEPNSRTDSSDMHSRADSSDTNVRANGSRTNSSTDADSDPNSNSDSDSDRDSTERTSTV
;
A
#
# COMPACT_ATOMS: atom_id res chain seq x y z
N MET A 1 -39.17 20.04 -44.16
CA MET A 1 -39.19 20.77 -45.45
C MET A 1 -37.97 20.34 -46.25
N ARG A 2 -38.07 20.13 -47.57
CA ARG A 2 -36.95 19.66 -48.42
C ARG A 2 -36.31 20.81 -49.21
N PHE A 3 -34.98 20.83 -49.26
CA PHE A 3 -34.11 21.36 -50.34
C PHE A 3 -32.72 20.70 -50.10
N THR A 4 -32.33 19.62 -50.79
CA THR A 4 -31.75 19.50 -52.15
C THR A 4 -30.35 20.08 -52.32
N ASP A 5 -29.39 19.19 -52.57
CA ASP A 5 -27.98 19.46 -52.94
C ASP A 5 -27.83 20.12 -54.32
N GLU A 6 -26.73 20.86 -54.51
CA GLU A 6 -25.83 20.72 -55.68
C GLU A 6 -24.58 21.63 -55.58
N GLN A 7 -23.37 21.07 -55.43
CA GLN A 7 -22.34 20.95 -56.50
C GLN A 7 -20.92 20.68 -55.97
N LEU A 8 -20.14 19.99 -56.83
CA LEU A 8 -18.88 19.31 -56.53
C LEU A 8 -17.64 20.17 -56.82
N SER A 9 -16.53 19.90 -56.12
CA SER A 9 -15.21 19.80 -56.78
C SER A 9 -14.23 18.97 -55.96
N SER A 10 -13.63 17.96 -56.60
CA SER A 10 -12.66 17.03 -56.03
C SER A 10 -11.21 17.47 -56.28
N THR A 11 -10.32 17.37 -55.29
CA THR A 11 -8.96 16.80 -55.49
C THR A 11 -8.26 16.48 -54.17
N HIS A 12 -7.75 15.25 -54.02
CA HIS A 12 -6.62 14.97 -53.12
C HIS A 12 -5.32 15.54 -53.70
N PRO A 13 -4.30 15.79 -52.87
CA PRO A 13 -3.10 14.97 -53.04
C PRO A 13 -2.41 14.56 -51.73
N SER A 14 -1.43 13.68 -51.91
CA SER A 14 -0.66 12.93 -50.91
C SER A 14 0.51 13.69 -50.25
N ASN A 15 0.81 13.29 -49.01
CA ASN A 15 2.14 13.00 -48.45
C ASN A 15 3.37 13.76 -49.02
N ARG A 16 3.99 14.64 -48.20
CA ARG A 16 5.46 14.79 -48.20
C ARG A 16 6.03 15.39 -46.92
N GLN A 17 7.11 14.77 -46.45
CA GLN A 17 8.08 15.34 -45.51
C GLN A 17 8.66 16.67 -46.01
N LEU A 18 8.98 17.58 -45.10
CA LEU A 18 10.02 18.60 -45.30
C LEU A 18 10.72 18.93 -43.97
N ARG A 19 12.00 18.56 -43.87
CA ARG A 19 12.95 19.14 -42.92
C ARG A 19 13.31 20.56 -43.39
N THR A 20 13.58 21.46 -42.44
CA THR A 20 14.80 22.29 -42.37
C THR A 20 14.80 23.07 -41.05
N ASP A 21 15.82 22.83 -40.23
CA ASP A 21 16.82 23.80 -39.76
C ASP A 21 16.35 25.20 -39.30
N GLY A 22 16.83 25.79 -38.21
CA GLY A 22 17.90 25.38 -37.29
C GLY A 22 18.64 26.61 -36.77
N TYR A 23 18.57 26.88 -35.46
CA TYR A 23 19.42 27.89 -34.79
C TYR A 23 19.73 27.44 -33.36
N GLY A 24 20.95 26.96 -33.14
CA GLY A 24 21.39 26.49 -31.84
C GLY A 24 21.83 27.62 -30.90
N ARG A 25 21.71 27.36 -29.59
CA ARG A 25 22.56 27.98 -28.58
C ARG A 25 22.96 26.90 -27.59
N GLY A 26 24.25 26.56 -27.59
CA GLY A 26 24.73 25.31 -27.02
C GLY A 26 24.79 25.29 -25.49
N THR A 27 24.50 24.12 -24.94
CA THR A 27 25.06 23.63 -23.68
C THR A 27 25.72 22.29 -23.97
N THR A 28 27.04 22.22 -23.80
CA THR A 28 27.79 20.97 -23.82
C THR A 28 27.43 20.15 -22.59
N ALA A 29 26.47 19.25 -22.73
CA ALA A 29 26.34 18.08 -21.88
C ALA A 29 26.80 16.90 -22.73
N GLU A 30 27.88 16.24 -22.31
CA GLU A 30 28.31 14.98 -22.93
C GLU A 30 27.23 13.94 -22.62
N SER A 31 26.65 13.36 -23.68
CA SER A 31 25.72 12.25 -23.56
C SER A 31 26.50 11.01 -23.13
N SER A 32 26.55 10.73 -21.83
CA SER A 32 26.86 9.40 -21.32
C SER A 32 25.66 8.49 -21.62
N ASP A 33 25.63 7.99 -22.85
CA ASP A 33 24.68 6.98 -23.31
C ASP A 33 25.08 5.63 -22.71
N GLY A 34 24.55 5.37 -21.51
CA GLY A 34 24.77 4.18 -20.72
C GLY A 34 23.52 3.90 -19.89
N SER A 35 23.29 2.63 -19.52
CA SER A 35 22.03 2.19 -18.91
C SER A 35 21.60 3.09 -17.74
N PRO A 36 20.29 3.40 -17.62
CA PRO A 36 19.76 4.09 -16.46
C PRO A 36 19.90 3.27 -15.17
N CYS A 37 20.23 1.98 -15.21
CA CYS A 37 20.45 1.12 -14.05
C CYS A 37 21.89 1.22 -13.49
N PRO A 38 22.12 1.11 -12.16
CA PRO A 38 23.46 0.92 -11.58
C PRO A 38 24.00 -0.48 -11.89
N GLY A 39 25.26 -0.60 -12.35
CA GLY A 39 25.88 -1.88 -12.73
C GLY A 39 26.26 -2.84 -11.59
N SER A 40 25.61 -2.72 -10.43
CA SER A 40 25.61 -3.68 -9.32
C SER A 40 24.44 -3.31 -8.42
N LEU A 41 23.24 -3.65 -8.87
CA LEU A 41 21.99 -3.37 -8.17
C LEU A 41 21.62 -4.55 -7.24
N ILE A 42 21.29 -4.23 -5.99
CA ILE A 42 20.71 -5.17 -5.02
C ILE A 42 19.31 -4.67 -4.66
N VAL A 43 18.27 -5.30 -5.20
CA VAL A 43 16.87 -5.00 -4.83
C VAL A 43 16.50 -5.82 -3.60
N VAL A 44 15.83 -5.19 -2.63
CA VAL A 44 15.35 -5.88 -1.41
C VAL A 44 13.87 -5.65 -1.24
N SER A 45 13.06 -6.70 -1.27
CA SER A 45 11.59 -6.64 -1.11
C SER A 45 11.06 -7.74 -0.20
N ASN A 46 9.85 -7.56 0.34
CA ASN A 46 9.25 -8.58 1.22
C ASN A 46 8.75 -9.82 0.45
N ARG A 47 8.33 -9.64 -0.81
CA ARG A 47 7.87 -10.71 -1.71
C ARG A 47 8.81 -10.82 -2.89
N GLN A 48 9.00 -12.03 -3.38
CA GLN A 48 9.83 -12.36 -4.52
C GLN A 48 9.12 -12.14 -5.87
N PRO A 49 9.87 -12.03 -6.98
CA PRO A 49 9.31 -11.94 -8.34
C PRO A 49 8.99 -13.29 -8.97
N TYR A 50 9.57 -14.40 -8.49
CA TYR A 50 9.30 -15.76 -8.99
C TYR A 50 9.10 -16.72 -7.81
N ARG A 51 7.92 -17.32 -7.70
CA ARG A 51 7.55 -18.25 -6.63
C ARG A 51 7.44 -19.66 -7.19
N HIS A 52 8.07 -20.64 -6.56
CA HIS A 52 8.08 -22.03 -7.06
C HIS A 52 7.16 -22.89 -6.20
N GLU A 53 6.21 -23.58 -6.84
CA GLU A 53 5.20 -24.42 -6.20
C GLU A 53 5.33 -25.87 -6.70
N TYR A 54 4.97 -26.85 -5.87
CA TYR A 54 4.81 -28.22 -6.34
C TYR A 54 3.54 -28.36 -7.17
N ASP A 55 3.62 -29.11 -8.25
CA ASP A 55 2.46 -29.52 -9.03
C ASP A 55 1.75 -30.70 -8.35
N ASP A 56 0.68 -30.40 -7.61
CA ASP A 56 -0.14 -31.39 -6.93
C ASP A 56 -0.95 -32.28 -7.89
N GLU A 57 -1.17 -31.87 -9.16
CA GLU A 57 -1.83 -32.74 -10.15
C GLU A 57 -0.92 -33.91 -10.56
N ALA A 58 0.40 -33.69 -10.62
CA ALA A 58 1.38 -34.72 -10.93
C ALA A 58 1.52 -35.81 -9.84
N ALA A 59 1.20 -35.49 -8.57
CA ALA A 59 1.24 -36.44 -7.47
C ALA A 59 0.10 -37.47 -7.54
N ALA A 60 -1.10 -37.06 -8.01
CA ALA A 60 -2.26 -37.94 -8.13
C ALA A 60 -2.07 -39.06 -9.17
N ASP A 61 -1.39 -38.78 -10.28
CA ASP A 61 -1.05 -39.78 -11.31
C ASP A 61 0.08 -40.74 -10.87
N ALA A 62 0.92 -40.34 -9.90
CA ALA A 62 1.99 -41.18 -9.37
C ALA A 62 1.46 -42.25 -8.39
N ASP A 63 0.59 -41.86 -7.44
CA ASP A 63 -0.08 -42.80 -6.53
C ASP A 63 -0.94 -43.81 -7.30
N ASP A 64 -1.62 -43.38 -8.37
CA ASP A 64 -2.43 -44.25 -9.22
C ASP A 64 -1.59 -45.16 -10.14
N ALA A 65 -0.27 -44.90 -10.27
CA ALA A 65 0.69 -45.78 -10.93
C ALA A 65 1.24 -46.86 -9.99
N GLU A 66 1.63 -46.53 -8.76
CA GLU A 66 2.06 -47.54 -7.77
C GLU A 66 0.91 -48.48 -7.39
N ALA A 67 -0.32 -47.96 -7.27
CA ALA A 67 -1.54 -48.76 -7.07
C ALA A 67 -1.84 -49.75 -8.22
N ARG A 68 -1.21 -49.59 -9.39
CA ARG A 68 -1.36 -50.48 -10.55
C ARG A 68 -0.20 -51.49 -10.70
N THR A 69 0.85 -51.40 -9.88
CA THR A 69 1.94 -52.40 -9.88
C THR A 69 1.73 -53.56 -8.91
N ASP A 70 0.87 -53.41 -7.89
CA ASP A 70 0.59 -54.45 -6.89
C ASP A 70 -0.43 -55.51 -7.37
N GLY A 71 -0.22 -56.04 -8.58
CA GLY A 71 -1.08 -57.07 -9.14
C GLY A 71 -0.64 -57.64 -10.49
N VAL A 72 0.28 -58.61 -10.49
CA VAL A 72 0.13 -59.91 -11.21
C VAL A 72 1.28 -60.90 -10.91
N SER A 73 0.90 -62.02 -10.31
CA SER A 73 1.53 -63.37 -10.30
C SER A 73 3.01 -63.59 -9.97
N GLU A 74 3.22 -64.33 -8.87
CA GLU A 74 4.32 -65.30 -8.77
C GLU A 74 4.21 -66.40 -9.85
N SER A 75 5.33 -66.74 -10.49
CA SER A 75 5.54 -68.08 -11.05
C SER A 75 7.04 -68.41 -11.09
N GLU A 76 7.45 -69.44 -10.34
CA GLU A 76 8.83 -69.93 -10.30
C GLU A 76 9.27 -70.53 -11.66
N SER A 77 10.52 -70.30 -12.08
CA SER A 77 11.51 -71.40 -12.25
C SER A 77 12.85 -70.98 -12.91
N THR A 78 13.93 -71.50 -12.30
CA THR A 78 15.21 -71.96 -12.90
C THR A 78 16.18 -71.03 -13.65
N ASP A 79 17.39 -70.98 -13.09
CA ASP A 79 18.70 -71.23 -13.75
C ASP A 79 19.39 -70.19 -14.67
N ASP A 80 20.46 -69.61 -14.08
CA ASP A 80 21.86 -69.80 -14.50
C ASP A 80 22.62 -68.71 -15.32
N SER A 81 23.93 -68.71 -15.05
CA SER A 81 25.08 -68.29 -15.87
C SER A 81 25.22 -66.86 -16.44
N SER A 82 25.93 -66.04 -15.65
CA SER A 82 27.27 -65.50 -15.98
C SER A 82 27.49 -64.44 -17.08
N ALA A 83 28.28 -63.43 -16.69
CA ALA A 83 29.40 -62.82 -17.42
C ALA A 83 29.16 -62.11 -18.78
N GLY A 84 29.51 -60.82 -18.82
CA GLY A 84 29.71 -60.06 -20.05
C GLY A 84 30.28 -58.69 -19.72
N SER A 85 31.49 -58.39 -20.19
CA SER A 85 32.24 -57.17 -19.90
C SER A 85 32.26 -56.19 -21.10
N ASP A 86 32.81 -55.01 -20.84
CA ASP A 86 33.50 -54.13 -21.79
C ASP A 86 32.67 -53.22 -22.74
N ALA A 87 32.54 -51.97 -22.28
CA ALA A 87 33.29 -50.81 -22.80
C ALA A 87 32.84 -50.02 -24.05
N ASP A 88 32.77 -48.70 -23.81
CA ASP A 88 33.38 -47.60 -24.58
C ASP A 88 32.53 -46.76 -25.56
N SER A 89 33.00 -45.51 -25.75
CA SER A 89 32.64 -44.50 -26.78
C SER A 89 31.44 -43.56 -26.55
N SER A 90 31.78 -42.43 -25.93
CA SER A 90 31.28 -41.05 -26.14
C SER A 90 30.48 -40.70 -27.42
N ASP A 91 29.36 -39.99 -27.26
CA ASP A 91 29.07 -38.61 -27.75
C ASP A 91 27.73 -38.20 -27.08
N GLY A 92 27.54 -37.02 -26.49
CA GLY A 92 27.40 -35.76 -27.23
C GLY A 92 25.92 -35.35 -27.31
N GLY A 93 25.36 -34.82 -26.21
CA GLY A 93 23.99 -34.31 -26.15
C GLY A 93 23.79 -33.47 -24.88
N ALA A 94 23.20 -32.29 -25.01
CA ALA A 94 22.78 -31.49 -23.86
C ALA A 94 21.52 -32.12 -23.29
N GLU A 95 21.53 -32.44 -22.00
CA GLU A 95 20.33 -32.82 -21.26
C GLU A 95 19.66 -31.53 -20.80
N ASP A 96 18.45 -31.27 -21.29
CA ASP A 96 17.54 -30.33 -20.65
C ASP A 96 17.36 -30.79 -19.20
N SER A 97 17.52 -29.87 -18.23
CA SER A 97 17.27 -30.17 -16.83
C SER A 97 15.76 -30.30 -16.60
N ASP A 98 15.25 -31.53 -16.73
CA ASP A 98 13.87 -31.89 -16.38
C ASP A 98 13.54 -31.34 -14.99
N GLY A 99 12.48 -30.52 -14.90
CA GLY A 99 12.06 -29.80 -13.69
C GLY A 99 11.42 -30.68 -12.62
N ARG A 100 12.10 -31.76 -12.24
CA ARG A 100 11.70 -32.73 -11.21
C ARG A 100 12.58 -32.63 -9.97
N THR A 101 11.94 -32.61 -8.82
CA THR A 101 12.58 -32.82 -7.52
C THR A 101 13.01 -34.28 -7.31
N ASP A 102 13.82 -34.52 -6.27
CA ASP A 102 14.29 -35.85 -5.85
C ASP A 102 13.14 -36.80 -5.41
N ASP A 103 11.94 -36.24 -5.18
CA ASP A 103 10.68 -36.97 -4.93
C ASP A 103 9.76 -37.09 -6.18
N GLY A 104 10.23 -36.67 -7.36
CA GLY A 104 9.57 -36.88 -8.66
C GLY A 104 8.42 -35.94 -9.00
N ARG A 105 8.04 -35.02 -8.10
CA ARG A 105 7.02 -33.99 -8.34
C ARG A 105 7.52 -32.96 -9.37
N ALA A 106 6.63 -32.47 -10.21
CA ALA A 106 6.94 -31.35 -11.10
C ALA A 106 6.88 -30.03 -10.32
N ILE A 107 7.67 -29.05 -10.74
CA ILE A 107 7.69 -27.71 -10.16
C ILE A 107 7.08 -26.73 -11.17
N THR A 108 6.14 -25.91 -10.70
CA THR A 108 5.58 -24.79 -11.47
C THR A 108 6.10 -23.46 -10.93
N VAL A 109 6.03 -22.41 -11.76
CA VAL A 109 6.48 -21.06 -11.41
C VAL A 109 5.30 -20.12 -11.50
N ASP A 110 5.00 -19.46 -10.38
CA ASP A 110 4.02 -18.37 -10.29
C ASP A 110 4.74 -17.01 -10.41
N GLU A 111 4.27 -16.21 -11.36
CA GLU A 111 4.79 -14.90 -11.70
C GLU A 111 3.73 -13.83 -11.37
N PRO A 112 4.03 -12.86 -10.48
CA PRO A 112 3.10 -11.78 -10.17
C PRO A 112 2.76 -10.98 -11.43
N THR A 113 1.50 -11.01 -11.86
CA THR A 113 1.09 -10.31 -13.09
C THR A 113 1.06 -8.78 -12.95
N GLY A 114 1.42 -8.21 -11.80
CA GLY A 114 1.45 -6.77 -11.62
C GLY A 114 2.03 -6.32 -10.27
N GLY A 115 1.94 -5.02 -10.01
CA GLY A 115 2.47 -4.40 -8.80
C GLY A 115 4.00 -4.20 -8.84
N LEU A 116 4.58 -4.03 -7.65
CA LEU A 116 5.97 -3.57 -7.51
C LEU A 116 7.02 -4.60 -7.97
N THR A 117 6.79 -5.90 -7.74
CA THR A 117 7.71 -6.97 -8.14
C THR A 117 7.83 -7.04 -9.66
N ALA A 118 6.69 -7.22 -10.35
CA ALA A 118 6.58 -7.20 -11.80
C ALA A 118 7.16 -5.92 -12.44
N GLY A 119 6.94 -4.77 -11.78
CA GLY A 119 7.43 -3.49 -12.28
C GLY A 119 8.94 -3.27 -12.15
N LEU A 120 9.60 -3.91 -11.17
CA LEU A 120 11.04 -3.79 -10.97
C LEU A 120 11.84 -4.88 -11.70
N ASP A 121 11.23 -6.03 -11.97
CA ASP A 121 11.89 -7.20 -12.53
C ASP A 121 12.70 -6.94 -13.83
N PRO A 122 12.15 -6.29 -14.89
CA PRO A 122 12.90 -6.02 -16.12
C PRO A 122 14.20 -5.21 -15.90
N ILE A 123 14.21 -4.35 -14.87
CA ILE A 123 15.38 -3.54 -14.53
C ILE A 123 16.44 -4.32 -13.76
N VAL A 124 16.04 -5.35 -13.01
CA VAL A 124 17.01 -6.25 -12.36
C VAL A 124 17.65 -7.16 -13.39
N GLN A 125 16.89 -7.66 -14.37
CA GLN A 125 17.40 -8.37 -15.54
C GLN A 125 18.44 -7.54 -16.32
N GLU A 126 18.16 -6.24 -16.58
CA GLU A 126 19.13 -5.33 -17.23
C GLU A 126 20.44 -5.13 -16.45
N SER A 127 20.48 -5.47 -15.15
CA SER A 127 21.55 -5.11 -14.24
C SER A 127 22.52 -6.24 -13.88
N ASP A 128 22.23 -7.49 -14.27
CA ASP A 128 22.89 -8.71 -13.75
C ASP A 128 22.94 -8.66 -12.20
N GLY A 129 21.79 -8.31 -11.63
CA GLY A 129 21.66 -7.87 -10.25
C GLY A 129 21.48 -9.01 -9.24
N THR A 130 21.26 -8.62 -7.98
CA THR A 130 20.75 -9.56 -6.97
C THR A 130 19.42 -9.06 -6.41
N TRP A 131 18.41 -9.90 -6.46
CA TRP A 131 17.16 -9.69 -5.74
C TRP A 131 17.23 -10.44 -4.41
N ILE A 132 16.85 -9.80 -3.30
CA ILE A 132 16.76 -10.43 -1.98
C ILE A 132 15.31 -10.34 -1.48
N ALA A 133 14.69 -11.49 -1.26
CA ALA A 133 13.30 -11.60 -0.82
C ALA A 133 13.09 -12.78 0.13
N TRP A 134 11.96 -12.81 0.84
CA TRP A 134 11.53 -14.02 1.55
C TRP A 134 10.98 -15.02 0.53
N GLY A 135 11.38 -16.29 0.64
CA GLY A 135 10.82 -17.39 -0.13
C GLY A 135 9.53 -17.90 0.51
N ASP A 136 8.41 -17.76 -0.21
CA ASP A 136 7.06 -18.09 0.23
C ASP A 136 6.38 -19.16 -0.65
N GLY A 137 7.09 -19.74 -1.61
CA GLY A 137 6.67 -20.91 -2.40
C GLY A 137 7.04 -22.22 -1.72
N GLU A 138 6.25 -23.26 -1.93
CA GLU A 138 6.46 -24.57 -1.31
C GLU A 138 7.71 -25.29 -1.86
N ALA A 139 8.01 -25.09 -3.15
CA ALA A 139 9.17 -25.68 -3.83
C ALA A 139 10.37 -24.71 -3.92
N ASP A 140 10.27 -23.51 -3.36
CA ASP A 140 11.29 -22.44 -3.45
C ASP A 140 12.70 -22.87 -3.06
N PHE A 141 12.84 -23.67 -1.99
CA PHE A 141 14.14 -24.10 -1.49
C PHE A 141 14.63 -25.41 -2.13
N ALA A 142 13.79 -26.09 -2.91
CA ALA A 142 14.18 -27.26 -3.69
C ALA A 142 14.96 -26.89 -4.97
N VAL A 143 14.81 -25.65 -5.45
CA VAL A 143 15.48 -25.12 -6.66
C VAL A 143 16.67 -24.21 -6.36
N THR A 144 17.06 -24.05 -5.09
CA THR A 144 18.16 -23.15 -4.69
C THR A 144 19.47 -23.87 -4.41
N ASP A 145 20.59 -23.15 -4.59
CA ASP A 145 21.91 -23.58 -4.13
C ASP A 145 22.05 -23.61 -2.59
N ASP A 146 23.19 -24.10 -2.08
CA ASP A 146 23.57 -24.12 -0.64
C ASP A 146 23.52 -22.74 0.07
N ARG A 147 23.26 -21.65 -0.66
CA ARG A 147 23.19 -20.27 -0.17
C ARG A 147 21.80 -19.65 -0.37
N ASN A 148 20.80 -20.49 -0.65
CA ASN A 148 19.43 -20.13 -0.98
C ASN A 148 19.32 -19.19 -2.19
N ARG A 149 20.11 -19.44 -3.25
CA ARG A 149 20.10 -18.66 -4.50
C ARG A 149 19.57 -19.48 -5.67
N VAL A 150 18.79 -18.85 -6.52
CA VAL A 150 18.31 -19.38 -7.80
C VAL A 150 18.55 -18.34 -8.90
N ALA A 151 18.84 -18.78 -10.12
CA ALA A 151 18.90 -17.91 -11.28
C ALA A 151 17.50 -17.69 -11.84
N VAL A 152 17.18 -16.46 -12.25
CA VAL A 152 15.85 -16.05 -12.72
C VAL A 152 15.96 -14.98 -13.82
N PRO A 153 14.99 -14.86 -14.75
CA PRO A 153 13.80 -15.70 -14.92
C PRO A 153 14.17 -17.16 -15.25
N PRO A 154 13.37 -18.15 -14.86
CA PRO A 154 13.67 -19.57 -15.11
C PRO A 154 13.91 -19.84 -16.61
N GLY A 155 15.08 -20.37 -16.96
CA GLY A 155 15.49 -20.67 -18.34
C GLY A 155 16.13 -19.50 -19.10
N GLU A 156 16.06 -18.27 -18.56
CA GLU A 156 16.83 -17.12 -19.05
C GLU A 156 18.04 -16.80 -18.15
N ASP A 157 17.95 -17.10 -16.86
CA ASP A 157 19.02 -16.95 -15.86
C ASP A 157 19.64 -15.54 -15.78
N ALA A 158 18.85 -14.51 -16.09
CA ALA A 158 19.30 -13.13 -16.28
C ALA A 158 19.83 -12.43 -15.02
N TYR A 159 19.43 -12.86 -13.81
CA TYR A 159 19.95 -12.35 -12.54
C TYR A 159 19.79 -13.37 -11.39
N THR A 160 20.37 -13.06 -10.21
CA THR A 160 20.27 -13.93 -9.03
C THR A 160 19.14 -13.51 -8.09
N LEU A 161 18.19 -14.41 -7.80
CA LEU A 161 17.26 -14.30 -6.69
C LEU A 161 17.80 -15.05 -5.47
N ARG A 162 18.02 -14.34 -4.37
CA ARG A 162 18.37 -14.90 -3.05
C ARG A 162 17.14 -14.92 -2.14
N ARG A 163 16.78 -16.11 -1.68
CA ARG A 163 15.68 -16.36 -0.75
C ARG A 163 16.14 -16.35 0.70
N ILE A 164 15.41 -15.61 1.54
CA ILE A 164 15.52 -15.66 3.00
C ILE A 164 14.49 -16.68 3.49
N ASP A 165 14.94 -17.67 4.24
CA ASP A 165 14.05 -18.57 4.98
C ASP A 165 13.54 -17.89 6.25
N LEU A 166 12.22 -17.92 6.44
CA LEU A 166 11.50 -17.40 7.61
C LEU A 166 10.59 -18.49 8.16
N SER A 167 10.79 -18.84 9.44
CA SER A 167 9.89 -19.76 10.14
C SER A 167 8.48 -19.18 10.27
N GLU A 168 7.49 -20.05 10.46
CA GLU A 168 6.08 -19.66 10.71
C GLU A 168 5.96 -18.60 11.83
N GLU A 169 6.69 -18.76 12.94
CA GLU A 169 6.70 -17.78 14.04
C GLU A 169 7.23 -16.40 13.60
N ALA A 170 8.24 -16.38 12.74
CA ALA A 170 8.78 -15.16 12.16
C ALA A 170 7.74 -14.51 11.24
N VAL A 171 7.12 -15.25 10.32
CA VAL A 171 6.07 -14.73 9.42
C VAL A 171 4.89 -14.18 10.24
N GLU A 172 4.42 -14.91 11.25
CA GLU A 172 3.31 -14.50 12.11
C GLU A 172 3.64 -13.23 12.92
N SER A 173 4.87 -13.09 13.41
CA SER A 173 5.24 -11.97 14.30
C SER A 173 5.77 -10.73 13.56
N TYR A 174 6.50 -10.91 12.46
CA TYR A 174 7.04 -9.83 11.64
C TYR A 174 6.04 -9.35 10.58
N TYR A 175 5.47 -10.26 9.78
CA TYR A 175 4.62 -9.89 8.66
C TYR A 175 3.17 -9.67 9.12
N TYR A 176 2.52 -10.68 9.71
CA TYR A 176 1.15 -10.50 10.21
C TYR A 176 1.11 -9.64 11.47
N GLY A 177 2.10 -9.75 12.35
CA GLY A 177 2.31 -8.91 13.53
C GLY A 177 2.77 -7.49 13.20
N PHE A 178 4.03 -7.15 13.49
CA PHE A 178 4.47 -5.75 13.51
C PHE A 178 4.21 -4.99 12.19
N SER A 179 4.42 -5.64 11.03
CA SER A 179 4.20 -4.98 9.73
C SER A 179 2.71 -4.67 9.50
N ASN A 180 1.81 -5.64 9.64
CA ASN A 180 0.40 -5.48 9.23
C ASN A 180 -0.61 -5.19 10.36
N ARG A 181 -0.28 -5.47 11.63
CA ARG A 181 -1.05 -5.07 12.82
C ARG A 181 -0.53 -3.79 13.52
N VAL A 182 0.72 -3.37 13.29
CA VAL A 182 1.25 -2.10 13.85
C VAL A 182 1.52 -1.06 12.77
N LEU A 183 2.44 -1.31 11.83
CA LEU A 183 2.87 -0.28 10.87
C LEU A 183 1.78 0.09 9.87
N TRP A 184 1.09 -0.89 9.28
CA TRP A 184 0.01 -0.64 8.31
C TRP A 184 -1.11 0.26 8.88
N PRO A 185 -1.82 -0.10 9.97
CA PRO A 185 -2.88 0.76 10.52
C PRO A 185 -2.35 2.12 10.99
N LEU A 186 -1.20 2.16 11.66
CA LEU A 186 -0.58 3.41 12.13
C LEU A 186 -0.31 4.37 10.97
N CYS A 187 0.28 3.90 9.88
CA CYS A 187 0.67 4.76 8.76
C CYS A 187 -0.53 5.26 7.94
N HIS A 188 -1.58 4.45 7.83
CA HIS A 188 -2.85 4.84 7.22
C HIS A 188 -3.76 5.67 8.16
N GLY A 189 -3.39 5.84 9.44
CA GLY A 189 -4.07 6.73 10.39
C GLY A 189 -5.04 6.05 11.37
N PHE A 190 -5.24 4.75 11.24
CA PHE A 190 -6.16 3.93 12.05
C PHE A 190 -5.51 3.49 13.37
N THR A 191 -5.21 4.45 14.26
CA THR A 191 -4.52 4.18 15.54
C THR A 191 -5.28 3.26 16.49
N ASP A 192 -6.59 3.16 16.30
CA ASP A 192 -7.51 2.26 17.01
C ASP A 192 -7.40 0.80 16.55
N LEU A 193 -6.88 0.55 15.34
CA LEU A 193 -6.61 -0.78 14.80
C LEU A 193 -5.17 -1.26 15.04
N VAL A 194 -4.36 -0.48 15.75
CA VAL A 194 -2.97 -0.84 16.10
C VAL A 194 -2.97 -1.88 17.22
N GLU A 195 -2.58 -3.11 16.88
CA GLU A 195 -2.41 -4.21 17.82
C GLU A 195 -0.91 -4.53 17.97
N ASN A 196 -0.32 -4.16 19.12
CA ASN A 196 1.09 -4.41 19.41
C ASN A 196 1.22 -5.59 20.39
N ARG A 197 1.48 -6.78 19.87
CA ARG A 197 1.63 -8.00 20.68
C ARG A 197 3.05 -8.10 21.23
N SER A 198 3.24 -8.93 22.25
CA SER A 198 4.57 -9.28 22.74
C SER A 198 5.37 -9.97 21.63
N ASN A 199 6.67 -9.71 21.56
CA ASN A 199 7.63 -10.28 20.59
C ASN A 199 7.53 -9.80 19.12
N ASP A 200 6.39 -9.27 18.65
CA ASP A 200 6.21 -8.77 17.27
C ASP A 200 7.37 -7.86 16.79
N PHE A 201 7.76 -6.86 17.60
CA PHE A 201 8.87 -5.95 17.25
C PHE A 201 10.25 -6.61 17.27
N GLU A 202 10.49 -7.58 18.17
CA GLU A 202 11.77 -8.28 18.25
C GLU A 202 11.96 -9.21 17.04
N TRP A 203 10.89 -9.88 16.61
CA TRP A 203 10.88 -10.60 15.33
C TRP A 203 11.04 -9.65 14.15
N TYR A 204 10.41 -8.47 14.17
CA TYR A 204 10.60 -7.48 13.11
C TYR A 204 12.05 -6.99 13.01
N ARG A 205 12.72 -6.77 14.14
CA ARG A 205 14.17 -6.50 14.18
C ARG A 205 14.97 -7.69 13.65
N THR A 206 14.70 -8.90 14.13
CA THR A 206 15.41 -10.14 13.72
C THR A 206 15.31 -10.40 12.22
N VAL A 207 14.15 -10.16 11.60
CA VAL A 207 13.99 -10.29 10.14
C VAL A 207 14.75 -9.17 9.42
N ASN A 208 14.67 -7.93 9.89
CA ASN A 208 15.46 -6.82 9.32
C ASN A 208 16.97 -7.09 9.40
N GLU A 209 17.45 -7.72 10.49
CA GLU A 209 18.84 -8.18 10.65
C GLU A 209 19.20 -9.25 9.60
N ARG A 210 18.40 -10.32 9.44
CA ARG A 210 18.63 -11.36 8.40
C ARG A 210 18.73 -10.79 6.98
N PHE A 211 17.85 -9.84 6.64
CA PHE A 211 17.89 -9.16 5.34
C PHE A 211 19.12 -8.26 5.21
N ALA A 212 19.55 -7.59 6.28
CA ALA A 212 20.77 -6.77 6.27
C ALA A 212 22.05 -7.62 6.12
N ASP A 213 22.13 -8.78 6.78
CA ASP A 213 23.22 -9.74 6.62
C ASP A 213 23.27 -10.29 5.19
N ALA A 214 22.10 -10.64 4.63
CA ALA A 214 21.99 -11.12 3.26
C ALA A 214 22.41 -10.07 2.20
N VAL A 215 22.16 -8.79 2.47
CA VAL A 215 22.72 -7.67 1.68
C VAL A 215 24.23 -7.60 1.86
N ALA A 216 24.75 -7.66 3.09
CA ALA A 216 26.18 -7.52 3.37
C ALA A 216 27.05 -8.60 2.71
N GLU A 217 26.55 -9.82 2.60
CA GLU A 217 27.21 -10.92 1.88
C GLU A 217 27.26 -10.77 0.35
N ASN A 218 26.42 -9.89 -0.22
CA ASN A 218 26.36 -9.64 -1.67
C ASN A 218 26.89 -8.25 -2.07
N ALA A 219 26.87 -7.28 -1.15
CA ALA A 219 27.23 -5.90 -1.42
C ALA A 219 28.73 -5.69 -1.60
N THR A 220 29.09 -5.00 -2.69
CA THR A 220 30.44 -4.52 -2.95
C THR A 220 30.56 -3.02 -2.71
N ALA A 221 31.78 -2.49 -2.79
CA ALA A 221 32.07 -1.07 -2.59
C ALA A 221 31.39 -0.13 -3.61
N ASP A 222 30.96 -0.64 -4.78
CA ASP A 222 30.25 0.13 -5.82
C ASP A 222 28.78 -0.30 -5.97
N SER A 223 28.29 -1.21 -5.13
CA SER A 223 26.89 -1.67 -5.18
C SER A 223 25.90 -0.58 -4.76
N THR A 224 24.70 -0.66 -5.33
CA THR A 224 23.52 0.11 -4.93
C THR A 224 22.51 -0.85 -4.30
N VAL A 225 22.20 -0.66 -3.03
CA VAL A 225 21.13 -1.39 -2.34
C VAL A 225 19.86 -0.55 -2.41
N TRP A 226 18.76 -1.13 -2.89
CA TRP A 226 17.47 -0.46 -3.03
C TRP A 226 16.35 -1.24 -2.33
N LEU A 227 16.03 -0.83 -1.10
CA LEU A 227 15.02 -1.45 -0.26
C LEU A 227 13.61 -0.96 -0.62
N GLN A 228 12.64 -1.88 -0.55
CA GLN A 228 11.24 -1.63 -0.84
C GLN A 228 10.36 -1.74 0.40
N ASP A 229 9.76 -0.61 0.76
CA ASP A 229 8.61 -0.45 1.65
C ASP A 229 8.82 -0.61 3.17
N TYR A 230 7.72 -0.44 3.92
CA TYR A 230 7.63 -0.40 5.39
C TYR A 230 8.08 -1.67 6.12
N HIS A 231 8.29 -2.77 5.39
CA HIS A 231 8.82 -4.02 5.90
C HIS A 231 10.28 -3.89 6.40
N PHE A 232 11.03 -2.91 5.88
CA PHE A 232 12.46 -2.75 6.15
C PHE A 232 12.81 -1.39 6.77
N ALA A 233 12.13 -0.98 7.84
CA ALA A 233 12.41 0.32 8.48
C ALA A 233 13.70 0.34 9.32
N LEU A 234 14.24 -0.83 9.71
CA LEU A 234 15.46 -0.93 10.53
C LEU A 234 16.70 -1.33 9.71
N ALA A 235 16.50 -2.15 8.68
CA ALA A 235 17.56 -2.69 7.83
C ALA A 235 18.52 -1.63 7.23
N PRO A 236 18.12 -0.40 6.81
CA PRO A 236 19.06 0.54 6.21
C PRO A 236 20.22 0.93 7.13
N ARG A 237 19.98 1.07 8.45
CA ARG A 237 21.06 1.31 9.43
C ARG A 237 21.95 0.08 9.58
N MET A 238 21.35 -1.09 9.75
CA MET A 238 22.06 -2.36 9.90
C MET A 238 22.98 -2.65 8.70
N ILE A 239 22.47 -2.41 7.48
CA ILE A 239 23.24 -2.46 6.23
C ILE A 239 24.35 -1.41 6.25
N ARG A 240 24.05 -0.17 6.64
CA ARG A 240 25.04 0.93 6.64
C ARG A 240 26.23 0.64 7.55
N ASP A 241 26.02 -0.10 8.63
CA ASP A 241 27.04 -0.48 9.60
C ASP A 241 27.84 -1.73 9.16
N SER A 242 27.32 -2.55 8.24
CA SER A 242 27.95 -3.80 7.77
C SER A 242 28.61 -3.72 6.39
N VAL A 243 28.19 -2.79 5.51
CA VAL A 243 28.72 -2.64 4.14
C VAL A 243 29.73 -1.49 3.99
N PRO A 244 30.56 -1.46 2.92
CA PRO A 244 31.46 -0.34 2.66
C PRO A 244 30.73 1.00 2.60
N GLN A 245 31.34 2.06 3.14
CA GLN A 245 30.77 3.42 3.16
C GLN A 245 30.58 4.05 1.75
N SER A 246 31.12 3.42 0.71
CA SER A 246 30.92 3.82 -0.70
C SER A 246 29.73 3.16 -1.38
N THR A 247 29.20 2.06 -0.83
CA THR A 247 27.95 1.42 -1.27
C THR A 247 26.80 2.39 -1.04
N THR A 248 25.91 2.57 -2.02
CA THR A 248 24.73 3.45 -1.83
C THR A 248 23.58 2.65 -1.22
N VAL A 249 22.94 3.16 -0.17
CA VAL A 249 21.74 2.57 0.43
C VAL A 249 20.56 3.50 0.19
N ALA A 250 19.57 3.02 -0.55
CA ALA A 250 18.35 3.75 -0.86
C ALA A 250 17.12 2.94 -0.47
N GLN A 251 16.03 3.61 -0.12
CA GLN A 251 14.76 2.98 0.15
C GLN A 251 13.61 3.78 -0.46
N PHE A 252 12.60 3.07 -0.94
CA PHE A 252 11.32 3.67 -1.30
C PHE A 252 10.22 3.22 -0.34
N TRP A 253 9.47 4.16 0.21
CA TRP A 253 8.34 3.92 1.12
C TRP A 253 7.02 4.11 0.36
N HIS A 254 6.29 3.03 0.13
CA HIS A 254 5.14 2.99 -0.80
C HIS A 254 3.80 3.28 -0.11
N ILE A 255 3.67 2.96 1.18
CA ILE A 255 2.47 3.31 1.96
C ILE A 255 2.48 4.80 2.38
N PRO A 256 1.39 5.36 2.93
CA PRO A 256 1.41 6.72 3.47
C PRO A 256 2.46 6.91 4.57
N TRP A 257 2.84 8.17 4.84
CA TRP A 257 3.49 8.51 6.11
C TRP A 257 2.51 9.21 7.06
N PRO A 258 2.43 8.79 8.35
CA PRO A 258 1.49 9.34 9.33
C PRO A 258 1.86 10.75 9.78
N THR A 259 0.89 11.50 10.32
CA THR A 259 1.19 12.79 10.97
C THR A 259 1.96 12.57 12.29
N PRO A 260 2.68 13.56 12.84
CA PRO A 260 3.34 13.41 14.14
C PRO A 260 2.36 13.02 15.26
N GLY A 261 1.14 13.57 15.28
CA GLY A 261 0.12 13.22 16.26
C GLY A 261 -0.39 11.78 16.15
N THR A 262 -0.35 11.20 14.94
CA THR A 262 -0.60 9.78 14.70
C THR A 262 0.62 8.94 15.14
N PHE A 263 1.82 9.31 14.66
CA PHE A 263 3.08 8.61 14.89
C PHE A 263 3.49 8.53 16.37
N GLN A 264 3.00 9.43 17.22
CA GLN A 264 3.23 9.39 18.68
C GLN A 264 2.80 8.06 19.33
N HIS A 265 1.89 7.31 18.71
CA HIS A 265 1.39 6.03 19.18
C HIS A 265 2.24 4.83 18.70
N CYS A 266 3.30 5.08 17.92
CA CYS A 266 4.17 4.02 17.42
C CYS A 266 5.01 3.39 18.55
N PRO A 267 4.85 2.08 18.86
CA PRO A 267 5.54 1.43 19.99
C PRO A 267 7.07 1.52 19.92
N ALA A 268 7.63 1.51 18.70
CA ALA A 268 9.07 1.57 18.45
C ALA A 268 9.49 2.78 17.59
N GLY A 269 8.69 3.84 17.55
CA GLY A 269 8.83 4.94 16.58
C GLY A 269 10.23 5.58 16.50
N ARG A 270 10.97 5.64 17.61
CA ARG A 270 12.37 6.08 17.63
C ARG A 270 13.27 5.18 16.78
N ALA A 271 13.23 3.87 17.01
CA ALA A 271 14.10 2.91 16.33
C ALA A 271 13.82 2.89 14.82
N LEU A 272 12.56 2.98 14.42
CA LEU A 272 12.16 3.08 13.00
C LEU A 272 12.75 4.34 12.33
N LEU A 273 12.72 5.50 13.00
CA LEU A 273 13.33 6.71 12.44
C LEU A 273 14.86 6.62 12.40
N GLU A 274 15.50 6.06 13.42
CA GLU A 274 16.97 5.86 13.47
C GLU A 274 17.46 4.87 12.39
N GLY A 275 16.65 3.85 12.11
CA GLY A 275 16.81 2.87 11.04
C GLY A 275 16.65 3.46 9.64
N LEU A 276 15.54 4.16 9.38
CA LEU A 276 15.25 4.83 8.10
C LEU A 276 16.30 5.91 7.75
N LEU A 277 16.91 6.55 8.75
CA LEU A 277 18.03 7.49 8.58
C LEU A 277 19.39 6.81 8.34
N GLY A 278 19.43 5.49 8.19
CA GLY A 278 20.57 4.75 7.63
C GLY A 278 20.68 4.83 6.10
N ASN A 279 19.60 5.24 5.42
CA ASN A 279 19.59 5.50 3.98
C ASN A 279 20.44 6.73 3.61
N ASP A 280 21.05 6.69 2.43
CA ASP A 280 21.53 7.88 1.70
C ASP A 280 20.36 8.58 0.99
N LEU A 281 19.37 7.82 0.52
CA LEU A 281 18.15 8.30 -0.14
C LEU A 281 16.89 7.60 0.40
N LEU A 282 15.88 8.35 0.84
CA LEU A 282 14.55 7.86 1.18
C LEU A 282 13.49 8.52 0.30
N GLY A 283 12.83 7.73 -0.54
CA GLY A 283 11.76 8.15 -1.43
C GLY A 283 10.37 7.91 -0.84
N PHE A 284 9.46 8.84 -1.13
CA PHE A 284 8.02 8.73 -0.90
C PHE A 284 7.28 9.06 -2.21
N HIS A 285 6.00 8.70 -2.33
CA HIS A 285 5.23 9.05 -3.53
C HIS A 285 4.94 10.56 -3.67
N VAL A 286 4.67 11.27 -2.57
CA VAL A 286 4.09 12.62 -2.60
C VAL A 286 4.68 13.55 -1.53
N ASP A 287 4.67 14.86 -1.81
CA ASP A 287 5.29 15.89 -0.98
C ASP A 287 4.73 15.91 0.45
N ARG A 288 3.42 15.65 0.61
CA ARG A 288 2.78 15.58 1.92
C ARG A 288 3.36 14.50 2.84
N TYR A 289 3.88 13.39 2.31
CA TYR A 289 4.49 12.33 3.12
C TYR A 289 5.93 12.68 3.49
N VAL A 290 6.67 13.32 2.57
CA VAL A 290 7.99 13.92 2.87
C VAL A 290 7.90 14.91 4.04
N ASP A 291 6.96 15.87 3.98
CA ASP A 291 6.80 16.87 5.03
C ASP A 291 6.43 16.24 6.38
N ARG A 292 5.53 15.25 6.39
CA ARG A 292 5.15 14.52 7.62
C ARG A 292 6.32 13.69 8.18
N PHE A 293 7.15 13.08 7.34
CA PHE A 293 8.36 12.38 7.78
C PHE A 293 9.35 13.33 8.44
N LEU A 294 9.66 14.46 7.79
CA LEU A 294 10.54 15.50 8.32
C LEU A 294 10.01 16.09 9.64
N ASP A 295 8.69 16.20 9.79
CA ASP A 295 8.04 16.60 11.06
C ASP A 295 8.21 15.54 12.16
N CYS A 296 8.01 14.26 11.84
CA CYS A 296 8.22 13.16 12.80
C CYS A 296 9.68 13.08 13.27
N VAL A 297 10.64 13.13 12.34
CA VAL A 297 12.08 13.18 12.67
C VAL A 297 12.37 14.34 13.60
N ARG A 298 11.94 15.56 13.25
CA ARG A 298 12.17 16.76 14.06
C ARG A 298 11.58 16.68 15.47
N GLN A 299 10.43 16.01 15.61
CA GLN A 299 9.72 15.91 16.89
C GLN A 299 10.26 14.79 17.79
N TYR A 300 10.66 13.64 17.23
CA TYR A 300 11.00 12.43 17.98
C TYR A 300 12.50 12.11 18.04
N LEU A 301 13.29 12.64 17.10
CA LEU A 301 14.76 12.57 17.08
C LEU A 301 15.39 13.97 17.22
N PRO A 302 15.41 14.56 18.44
CA PRO A 302 15.93 15.92 18.65
C PRO A 302 17.45 16.08 18.40
N ALA A 303 18.19 14.98 18.20
CA ALA A 303 19.58 15.00 17.78
C ALA A 303 19.77 15.08 16.25
N ALA A 304 18.72 14.84 15.46
CA ALA A 304 18.73 14.96 14.01
C ALA A 304 18.66 16.43 13.57
N GLN A 305 19.48 16.81 12.59
CA GLN A 305 19.46 18.13 11.97
C GLN A 305 18.62 18.07 10.69
N VAL A 306 17.42 18.66 10.75
CA VAL A 306 16.45 18.66 9.63
C VAL A 306 16.54 19.96 8.84
N ASP A 307 17.02 19.89 7.60
CA ASP A 307 16.93 20.95 6.60
C ASP A 307 15.77 20.68 5.65
N ARG A 308 14.68 21.44 5.79
CA ARG A 308 13.48 21.30 4.95
C ARG A 308 13.66 21.89 3.54
N GLU A 309 14.51 22.89 3.36
CA GLU A 309 14.71 23.54 2.06
C GLU A 309 15.48 22.58 1.14
N ARG A 310 16.47 21.87 1.68
CA ARG A 310 17.21 20.82 0.96
C ARG A 310 16.55 19.45 1.01
N ARG A 311 15.55 19.26 1.88
CA ARG A 311 14.93 17.97 2.24
C ARG A 311 16.00 16.95 2.64
N THR A 312 16.86 17.33 3.57
CA THR A 312 17.93 16.47 4.10
C THR A 312 17.88 16.37 5.61
N VAL A 313 18.18 15.19 6.13
CA VAL A 313 18.32 14.94 7.57
C VAL A 313 19.73 14.46 7.84
N THR A 314 20.48 15.16 8.68
CA THR A 314 21.78 14.68 9.18
C THR A 314 21.61 14.09 10.57
N TYR A 315 21.96 12.83 10.76
CA TYR A 315 21.89 12.08 12.02
C TYR A 315 23.16 11.25 12.19
N GLU A 316 23.81 11.35 13.36
CA GLU A 316 25.05 10.63 13.72
C GLU A 316 26.21 10.75 12.69
N GLY A 317 26.19 11.81 11.87
CA GLY A 317 27.20 12.11 10.84
C GLY A 317 26.80 11.67 9.43
N THR A 318 25.86 10.72 9.30
CA THR A 318 25.22 10.35 8.02
C THR A 318 24.21 11.41 7.61
N THR A 319 24.00 11.62 6.30
CA THR A 319 22.96 12.53 5.78
C THR A 319 22.06 11.82 4.79
N THR A 320 20.78 11.65 5.14
CA THR A 320 19.75 11.09 4.28
C THR A 320 19.09 12.20 3.46
N ARG A 321 18.99 12.02 2.14
CA ARG A 321 18.14 12.84 1.25
C ARG A 321 16.72 12.29 1.24
N ILE A 322 15.72 13.15 1.38
CA ILE A 322 14.30 12.78 1.30
C ILE A 322 13.69 13.35 0.01
N VAL A 323 12.99 12.52 -0.76
CA VAL A 323 12.40 12.92 -2.07
C VAL A 323 10.93 12.49 -2.19
N ALA A 324 10.18 13.23 -3.01
CA ALA A 324 8.84 12.86 -3.46
C ALA A 324 8.88 12.54 -4.95
N THR A 325 8.35 11.39 -5.32
CA THR A 325 8.46 10.79 -6.66
C THR A 325 7.31 9.79 -6.81
N PRO A 326 6.16 10.17 -7.39
CA PRO A 326 5.00 9.30 -7.51
C PRO A 326 5.33 8.14 -8.46
N MET A 327 4.89 6.93 -8.10
CA MET A 327 5.12 5.74 -8.92
C MET A 327 4.02 5.62 -9.96
N GLY A 328 4.42 5.47 -11.22
CA GLY A 328 3.52 5.19 -12.33
C GLY A 328 3.28 3.69 -12.54
N VAL A 329 2.42 3.38 -13.50
CA VAL A 329 2.21 2.02 -14.03
C VAL A 329 2.91 1.88 -15.38
N ASN A 330 3.05 0.66 -15.91
CA ASN A 330 3.48 0.48 -17.30
C ASN A 330 2.32 0.86 -18.25
N ALA A 331 2.17 2.17 -18.48
CA ALA A 331 1.04 2.73 -19.21
C ALA A 331 0.93 2.20 -20.66
N GLY A 332 2.06 1.88 -21.29
CA GLY A 332 2.11 1.26 -22.62
C GLY A 332 1.46 -0.12 -22.63
N THR A 333 1.86 -1.02 -21.73
CA THR A 333 1.31 -2.38 -21.66
C THR A 333 -0.20 -2.38 -21.39
N TYR A 334 -0.71 -1.61 -20.43
CA TYR A 334 -2.17 -1.52 -20.18
C TYR A 334 -2.96 -0.97 -21.38
N ASP A 335 -2.34 -0.09 -22.17
CA ASP A 335 -2.94 0.52 -23.37
C ASP A 335 -2.88 -0.40 -24.60
N GLU A 336 -1.88 -1.27 -24.68
CA GLU A 336 -1.79 -2.34 -25.68
C GLU A 336 -2.77 -3.48 -25.34
N ASP A 337 -2.71 -4.01 -24.11
CA ASP A 337 -3.60 -5.07 -23.62
C ASP A 337 -5.07 -4.71 -23.79
N ALA A 338 -5.47 -3.48 -23.42
CA ALA A 338 -6.84 -3.02 -23.54
C ALA A 338 -7.31 -2.83 -25.00
N ARG A 339 -6.40 -2.58 -25.96
CA ARG A 339 -6.74 -2.58 -27.40
C ARG A 339 -6.93 -3.98 -27.95
N ASP A 340 -6.10 -4.91 -27.52
CA ASP A 340 -6.15 -6.31 -27.95
C ASP A 340 -7.33 -7.06 -27.32
N ARG A 341 -7.82 -6.61 -26.15
CA ARG A 341 -9.11 -7.07 -25.62
C ARG A 341 -10.28 -6.64 -26.50
N SER A 342 -11.16 -7.61 -26.73
CA SER A 342 -12.48 -7.46 -27.33
C SER A 342 -13.57 -7.38 -26.25
N SER A 343 -14.80 -7.04 -26.64
CA SER A 343 -15.94 -7.14 -25.72
C SER A 343 -16.21 -8.57 -25.23
N ALA A 344 -15.72 -9.60 -25.94
CA ALA A 344 -15.90 -11.00 -25.57
C ALA A 344 -15.09 -11.39 -24.31
N ASP A 345 -13.98 -10.70 -24.03
CA ASP A 345 -13.09 -11.01 -22.91
C ASP A 345 -13.71 -10.69 -21.53
N VAL A 346 -14.74 -9.83 -21.49
CA VAL A 346 -15.58 -9.60 -20.31
C VAL A 346 -16.93 -10.31 -20.37
N SER A 347 -17.37 -10.80 -21.54
CA SER A 347 -18.67 -11.47 -21.68
C SER A 347 -18.83 -12.65 -20.74
N SER A 348 -17.78 -13.44 -20.50
CA SER A 348 -17.84 -14.57 -19.55
C SER A 348 -18.12 -14.16 -18.11
N LEU A 349 -17.73 -12.94 -17.70
CA LEU A 349 -18.04 -12.37 -16.39
C LEU A 349 -19.45 -11.78 -16.37
N PHE A 350 -19.85 -11.07 -17.43
CA PHE A 350 -21.19 -10.52 -17.56
C PHE A 350 -22.25 -11.62 -17.62
N ASP A 351 -22.02 -12.69 -18.40
CA ASP A 351 -22.86 -13.89 -18.48
C ASP A 351 -22.92 -14.63 -17.13
N ARG A 352 -21.81 -14.73 -16.39
CA ARG A 352 -21.75 -15.40 -15.07
C ARG A 352 -22.59 -14.69 -14.01
N TYR A 353 -22.58 -13.35 -14.02
CA TYR A 353 -23.28 -12.52 -13.04
C TYR A 353 -24.56 -11.87 -13.57
N GLU A 354 -25.05 -12.33 -14.73
CA GLU A 354 -26.29 -11.88 -15.40
C GLU A 354 -26.37 -10.34 -15.56
N ILE A 355 -25.23 -9.72 -15.91
CA ILE A 355 -25.10 -8.27 -16.11
C ILE A 355 -25.57 -7.91 -17.53
N ASP A 356 -26.57 -7.03 -17.65
CA ASP A 356 -26.98 -6.49 -18.94
C ASP A 356 -25.82 -5.67 -19.56
N PRO A 357 -25.34 -6.02 -20.77
CA PRO A 357 -24.24 -5.32 -21.42
C PRO A 357 -24.58 -3.87 -21.82
N GLU A 358 -25.85 -3.45 -21.83
CA GLU A 358 -26.28 -2.07 -22.09
C GLU A 358 -26.26 -1.18 -20.83
N ASN A 359 -26.14 -1.76 -19.62
CA ASN A 359 -26.11 -0.99 -18.37
C ASN A 359 -24.91 -0.04 -18.28
N VAL A 360 -25.09 1.09 -17.59
CA VAL A 360 -23.96 1.93 -17.17
C VAL A 360 -23.19 1.21 -16.05
N ILE A 361 -21.90 0.98 -16.28
CA ILE A 361 -21.06 0.21 -15.36
C ILE A 361 -20.21 1.13 -14.50
N GLY A 362 -20.52 1.15 -13.20
CA GLY A 362 -19.58 1.61 -12.18
C GLY A 362 -18.62 0.47 -11.81
N LEU A 363 -17.33 0.78 -11.61
CA LEU A 363 -16.32 -0.21 -11.26
C LEU A 363 -15.50 0.22 -10.04
N GLY A 364 -15.25 -0.74 -9.15
CA GLY A 364 -14.27 -0.65 -8.07
C GLY A 364 -13.41 -1.90 -8.05
N VAL A 365 -12.09 -1.72 -7.98
CA VAL A 365 -11.11 -2.83 -7.93
C VAL A 365 -10.13 -2.53 -6.81
N ASP A 366 -10.14 -3.36 -5.77
CA ASP A 366 -9.34 -3.14 -4.56
C ASP A 366 -8.91 -4.48 -3.93
N ARG A 367 -7.95 -4.41 -3.00
CA ARG A 367 -7.80 -5.45 -1.98
C ARG A 367 -8.83 -5.23 -0.89
N LEU A 368 -9.31 -6.31 -0.27
CA LEU A 368 -10.25 -6.27 0.85
C LEU A 368 -9.53 -5.77 2.13
N ASP A 369 -9.36 -4.45 2.22
CA ASP A 369 -8.53 -3.74 3.20
C ASP A 369 -9.26 -2.45 3.65
N TYR A 370 -9.33 -2.23 4.95
CA TYR A 370 -10.06 -1.10 5.55
C TYR A 370 -9.57 0.29 5.12
N SER A 371 -8.36 0.41 4.57
CA SER A 371 -7.89 1.66 3.94
C SER A 371 -8.63 2.04 2.66
N LYS A 372 -9.27 1.08 1.97
CA LYS A 372 -9.83 1.24 0.62
C LYS A 372 -11.24 1.84 0.55
N GLY A 373 -11.87 2.06 1.71
CA GLY A 373 -13.16 2.76 1.78
C GLY A 373 -14.28 2.04 1.02
N ILE A 374 -14.27 0.70 1.03
CA ILE A 374 -15.30 -0.11 0.33
C ILE A 374 -16.68 0.06 0.99
N PRO A 375 -16.85 0.00 2.33
CA PRO A 375 -18.14 0.28 2.97
C PRO A 375 -18.68 1.68 2.65
N GLU A 376 -17.81 2.69 2.65
CA GLU A 376 -18.14 4.08 2.27
C GLU A 376 -18.60 4.19 0.81
N ARG A 377 -17.94 3.46 -0.10
CA ARG A 377 -18.35 3.34 -1.51
C ARG A 377 -19.71 2.69 -1.67
N LEU A 378 -19.96 1.58 -0.98
CA LEU A 378 -21.24 0.88 -1.00
C LEU A 378 -22.36 1.78 -0.47
N ALA A 379 -22.11 2.55 0.60
CA ALA A 379 -23.04 3.54 1.12
C ALA A 379 -23.32 4.67 0.10
N ALA A 380 -22.31 5.15 -0.63
CA ALA A 380 -22.49 6.15 -1.69
C ALA A 380 -23.27 5.60 -2.90
N VAL A 381 -23.06 4.35 -3.28
CA VAL A 381 -23.85 3.66 -4.32
C VAL A 381 -25.30 3.48 -3.89
N GLU A 382 -25.57 3.02 -2.66
CA GLU A 382 -26.92 2.98 -2.10
C GLU A 382 -27.56 4.38 -2.11
N ARG A 383 -26.83 5.40 -1.68
CA ARG A 383 -27.34 6.78 -1.60
C ARG A 383 -27.64 7.37 -2.98
N PHE A 384 -26.83 7.04 -3.99
CA PHE A 384 -27.09 7.36 -5.40
C PHE A 384 -28.39 6.71 -5.90
N LEU A 385 -28.59 5.42 -5.63
CA LEU A 385 -29.80 4.67 -5.97
C LEU A 385 -31.06 5.17 -5.23
N GLU A 386 -30.92 5.67 -3.99
CA GLU A 386 -32.03 6.32 -3.27
C GLU A 386 -32.49 7.62 -3.94
N CYS A 387 -31.53 8.44 -4.39
CA CYS A 387 -31.79 9.75 -4.96
C CYS A 387 -32.28 9.67 -6.40
N ASN A 388 -31.87 8.63 -7.15
CA ASN A 388 -32.11 8.50 -8.57
C ASN A 388 -32.78 7.17 -8.96
N PRO A 389 -34.10 7.01 -8.75
CA PRO A 389 -34.84 5.81 -9.14
C PRO A 389 -34.80 5.48 -10.64
N ASP A 390 -34.56 6.48 -11.49
CA ASP A 390 -34.46 6.29 -12.94
C ASP A 390 -33.21 5.48 -13.37
N TRP A 391 -32.24 5.26 -12.46
CA TRP A 391 -31.10 4.36 -12.68
C TRP A 391 -31.34 2.91 -12.21
N HIS A 392 -32.52 2.59 -11.68
CA HIS A 392 -32.83 1.21 -11.27
C HIS A 392 -33.02 0.33 -12.49
N GLY A 393 -32.26 -0.76 -12.59
CA GLY A 393 -32.18 -1.60 -13.79
C GLY A 393 -31.10 -1.14 -14.78
N GLU A 394 -30.87 0.16 -14.92
CA GLU A 394 -30.00 0.78 -15.94
C GLU A 394 -28.53 0.97 -15.50
N PHE A 395 -28.24 0.87 -14.19
CA PHE A 395 -26.90 1.00 -13.61
C PHE A 395 -26.54 -0.24 -12.79
N THR A 396 -25.30 -0.72 -12.93
CA THR A 396 -24.74 -1.80 -12.11
C THR A 396 -23.33 -1.43 -11.64
N PHE A 397 -23.07 -1.59 -10.34
CA PHE A 397 -21.76 -1.38 -9.75
C PHE A 397 -21.02 -2.71 -9.58
N ILE A 398 -19.88 -2.88 -10.24
CA ILE A 398 -19.02 -4.06 -10.09
C ILE A 398 -17.94 -3.75 -9.04
N GLN A 399 -17.87 -4.54 -7.98
CA GLN A 399 -16.81 -4.50 -6.98
C GLN A 399 -16.00 -5.81 -7.04
N SER A 400 -14.77 -5.72 -7.55
CA SER A 400 -13.76 -6.76 -7.37
C SER A 400 -12.97 -6.47 -6.09
N ALA A 401 -12.89 -7.42 -5.17
CA ALA A 401 -12.27 -7.26 -3.87
C ALA A 401 -11.38 -8.46 -3.53
N THR A 402 -10.10 -8.42 -3.93
CA THR A 402 -9.17 -9.53 -3.69
C THR A 402 -8.91 -9.70 -2.19
N PRO A 403 -9.14 -10.90 -1.60
CA PRO A 403 -8.83 -11.16 -0.19
C PRO A 403 -7.37 -10.88 0.15
N SER A 404 -7.11 -10.33 1.34
CA SER A 404 -5.76 -9.95 1.74
C SER A 404 -5.58 -10.09 3.25
N ARG A 405 -4.49 -10.74 3.68
CA ARG A 405 -4.10 -10.90 5.10
C ARG A 405 -5.22 -11.53 5.96
N THR A 406 -5.82 -12.61 5.46
CA THR A 406 -6.92 -13.35 6.09
C THR A 406 -6.61 -13.82 7.51
N GLU A 407 -5.34 -14.04 7.87
CA GLU A 407 -4.91 -14.41 9.22
C GLU A 407 -5.10 -13.30 10.28
N ILE A 408 -5.45 -12.08 9.86
CA ILE A 408 -5.68 -10.95 10.75
C ILE A 408 -7.20 -10.74 10.92
N GLU A 409 -7.70 -10.97 12.14
CA GLU A 409 -9.13 -10.87 12.48
C GLU A 409 -9.79 -9.54 12.04
N THR A 410 -9.06 -8.43 12.10
CA THR A 410 -9.53 -7.11 11.62
C THR A 410 -9.89 -7.12 10.12
N TYR A 411 -9.16 -7.88 9.29
CA TYR A 411 -9.44 -8.03 7.86
C TYR A 411 -10.62 -8.98 7.64
N GLN A 412 -10.71 -10.08 8.39
CA GLN A 412 -11.87 -11.00 8.36
C GLN A 412 -13.18 -10.23 8.66
N ARG A 413 -13.21 -9.49 9.77
CA ARG A 413 -14.36 -8.66 10.18
C ARG A 413 -14.69 -7.55 9.16
N HIS A 414 -13.69 -7.00 8.48
CA HIS A 414 -13.91 -6.03 7.41
C HIS A 414 -14.55 -6.68 6.18
N GLY A 415 -14.10 -7.89 5.80
CA GLY A 415 -14.71 -8.68 4.73
C GLY A 415 -16.15 -9.09 5.02
N ASP A 416 -16.43 -9.52 6.25
CA ASP A 416 -17.80 -9.81 6.70
C ASP A 416 -18.71 -8.56 6.61
N LEU A 417 -18.21 -7.39 7.01
CA LEU A 417 -18.94 -6.12 6.86
C LEU A 417 -19.25 -5.83 5.39
N VAL A 418 -18.24 -5.88 4.51
CA VAL A 418 -18.40 -5.61 3.07
C VAL A 418 -19.42 -6.57 2.44
N ARG A 419 -19.29 -7.88 2.68
CA ARG A 419 -20.27 -8.88 2.19
C ARG A 419 -21.68 -8.60 2.71
N SER A 420 -21.83 -8.32 3.99
CA SER A 420 -23.15 -8.04 4.58
C SER A 420 -23.81 -6.77 4.04
N GLU A 421 -23.03 -5.73 3.70
CA GLU A 421 -23.55 -4.51 3.11
C GLU A 421 -23.95 -4.69 1.63
N VAL A 422 -23.17 -5.47 0.86
CA VAL A 422 -23.57 -5.88 -0.50
C VAL A 422 -24.89 -6.64 -0.47
N GLU A 423 -25.01 -7.68 0.37
CA GLU A 423 -26.24 -8.45 0.54
C GLU A 423 -27.43 -7.57 0.94
N ARG A 424 -27.23 -6.63 1.87
CA ARG A 424 -28.25 -5.69 2.36
C ARG A 424 -28.73 -4.75 1.27
N ILE A 425 -27.83 -4.18 0.46
CA ILE A 425 -28.17 -3.24 -0.61
C ILE A 425 -28.85 -3.98 -1.77
N ASN A 426 -28.31 -5.13 -2.21
CA ASN A 426 -28.94 -5.95 -3.23
C ASN A 426 -30.34 -6.43 -2.80
N SER A 427 -30.53 -6.83 -1.54
CA SER A 427 -31.85 -7.17 -0.99
C SER A 427 -32.84 -6.00 -0.95
N ARG A 428 -32.35 -4.75 -1.00
CA ARG A 428 -33.16 -3.52 -0.92
C ARG A 428 -33.61 -3.00 -2.28
N PHE A 429 -32.75 -3.08 -3.29
CA PHE A 429 -33.00 -2.49 -4.62
C PHE A 429 -33.10 -3.52 -5.75
N GLY A 430 -32.47 -4.69 -5.61
CA GLY A 430 -32.43 -5.71 -6.66
C GLY A 430 -33.80 -6.30 -6.98
N THR A 431 -33.88 -6.87 -8.18
CA THR A 431 -35.05 -7.55 -8.72
C THR A 431 -34.66 -8.95 -9.19
N ASP A 432 -35.64 -9.74 -9.66
CA ASP A 432 -35.39 -11.08 -10.19
C ASP A 432 -34.44 -11.06 -11.42
N ASP A 433 -34.38 -9.93 -12.15
CA ASP A 433 -33.60 -9.76 -13.40
C ASP A 433 -32.46 -8.71 -13.28
N TRP A 434 -32.19 -8.13 -12.11
CA TRP A 434 -31.14 -7.10 -11.93
C TRP A 434 -30.52 -7.06 -10.53
N GLN A 435 -29.19 -7.07 -10.48
CA GLN A 435 -28.41 -6.79 -9.28
C GLN A 435 -27.77 -5.39 -9.35
N PRO A 436 -28.03 -4.50 -8.36
CA PRO A 436 -27.41 -3.18 -8.29
C PRO A 436 -25.89 -3.25 -8.06
N ILE A 437 -25.41 -4.22 -7.28
CA ILE A 437 -23.99 -4.44 -6.99
C ILE A 437 -23.62 -5.89 -7.31
N VAL A 438 -22.67 -6.08 -8.23
CA VAL A 438 -22.01 -7.37 -8.46
C VAL A 438 -20.71 -7.37 -7.67
N TYR A 439 -20.59 -8.27 -6.71
CA TYR A 439 -19.41 -8.40 -5.86
C TYR A 439 -18.68 -9.72 -6.15
N THR A 440 -17.37 -9.66 -6.29
CA THR A 440 -16.53 -10.84 -6.48
C THR A 440 -15.21 -10.75 -5.71
N GLU A 441 -14.86 -11.86 -5.05
CA GLU A 441 -13.54 -12.08 -4.43
C GLU A 441 -12.65 -12.97 -5.34
N ASP A 442 -13.16 -13.38 -6.51
CA ASP A 442 -12.44 -14.21 -7.49
C ASP A 442 -11.17 -13.51 -7.99
N TYR A 443 -10.13 -14.29 -8.28
CA TYR A 443 -8.98 -13.80 -9.02
C TYR A 443 -9.39 -13.42 -10.45
N LEU A 444 -9.20 -12.15 -10.80
CA LEU A 444 -9.40 -11.65 -12.15
C LEU A 444 -8.04 -11.48 -12.84
N SER A 445 -7.85 -12.18 -13.95
CA SER A 445 -6.62 -12.04 -14.75
C SER A 445 -6.42 -10.61 -15.25
N ASN A 446 -5.17 -10.19 -15.52
CA ASN A 446 -4.88 -8.90 -16.14
C ASN A 446 -5.69 -8.65 -17.42
N ALA A 447 -5.87 -9.67 -18.25
CA ALA A 447 -6.66 -9.58 -19.48
C ALA A 447 -8.13 -9.24 -19.18
N THR A 448 -8.71 -9.89 -18.17
CA THR A 448 -10.07 -9.61 -17.69
C THR A 448 -10.16 -8.21 -17.08
N LEU A 449 -9.19 -7.80 -16.27
CA LEU A 449 -9.13 -6.46 -15.66
C LEU A 449 -9.01 -5.35 -16.71
N CYS A 450 -8.15 -5.50 -17.73
CA CYS A 450 -8.02 -4.53 -18.82
C CYS A 450 -9.32 -4.42 -19.62
N GLY A 451 -10.01 -5.55 -19.87
CA GLY A 451 -11.33 -5.57 -20.47
C GLY A 451 -12.38 -4.84 -19.62
N LEU A 452 -12.40 -5.07 -18.31
CA LEU A 452 -13.31 -4.40 -17.37
C LEU A 452 -13.02 -2.89 -17.28
N TYR A 453 -11.76 -2.49 -17.17
CA TYR A 453 -11.35 -1.09 -17.18
C TYR A 453 -11.82 -0.39 -18.46
N ARG A 454 -11.64 -1.01 -19.62
CA ARG A 454 -12.11 -0.46 -20.90
C ARG A 454 -13.65 -0.42 -21.01
N ARG A 455 -14.36 -1.36 -20.38
CA ARG A 455 -15.83 -1.39 -20.36
C ARG A 455 -16.44 -0.41 -19.34
N ALA A 456 -15.75 -0.05 -18.27
CA ALA A 456 -16.32 0.73 -17.18
C ALA A 456 -16.54 2.21 -17.52
N ASP A 457 -17.80 2.64 -17.52
CA ASP A 457 -18.23 4.03 -17.72
C ASP A 457 -17.74 4.95 -16.59
N VAL A 458 -17.67 4.41 -15.37
CA VAL A 458 -17.23 5.14 -14.17
C VAL A 458 -16.33 4.28 -13.29
N MET A 459 -15.06 4.64 -13.17
CA MET A 459 -14.16 4.05 -12.18
C MET A 459 -14.20 4.81 -10.86
N VAL A 460 -14.36 4.09 -9.75
CA VAL A 460 -14.53 4.66 -8.41
C VAL A 460 -13.38 4.24 -7.50
N VAL A 461 -12.43 5.16 -7.30
CA VAL A 461 -11.26 4.97 -6.44
C VAL A 461 -11.45 5.78 -5.16
N SER A 462 -12.00 5.15 -4.12
CA SER A 462 -12.45 5.79 -2.87
C SER A 462 -11.66 5.45 -1.59
N PRO A 463 -10.33 5.21 -1.60
CA PRO A 463 -9.61 4.91 -0.37
C PRO A 463 -9.66 6.08 0.61
N LEU A 464 -9.85 5.77 1.90
CA LEU A 464 -9.81 6.75 2.98
C LEU A 464 -8.43 7.42 3.06
N VAL A 465 -7.37 6.60 2.98
CA VAL A 465 -5.98 7.04 2.83
C VAL A 465 -5.24 6.00 1.99
N ASP A 466 -4.45 6.42 0.99
CA ASP A 466 -3.65 5.52 0.16
C ASP A 466 -2.28 6.14 -0.16
N GLY A 467 -1.21 5.34 -0.17
CA GLY A 467 0.14 5.85 -0.44
C GLY A 467 0.30 6.32 -1.89
N MET A 468 -0.17 5.50 -2.80
CA MET A 468 -0.49 5.76 -4.20
C MET A 468 -1.73 4.93 -4.51
N ASN A 469 -2.36 5.13 -5.67
CA ASN A 469 -3.32 4.16 -6.18
C ASN A 469 -3.00 3.87 -7.65
N LEU A 470 -2.54 2.65 -7.92
CA LEU A 470 -2.12 2.23 -9.27
C LEU A 470 -3.34 1.90 -10.13
N VAL A 471 -4.35 1.24 -9.58
CA VAL A 471 -5.66 0.96 -10.21
C VAL A 471 -6.27 2.21 -10.88
N ALA A 472 -6.19 3.39 -10.26
CA ALA A 472 -6.61 4.66 -10.87
C ALA A 472 -5.85 5.00 -12.17
N GLN A 473 -4.55 4.68 -12.23
CA GLN A 473 -3.69 4.88 -13.40
C GLN A 473 -3.87 3.76 -14.43
N GLU A 474 -4.06 2.51 -13.99
CA GLU A 474 -4.37 1.35 -14.84
C GLU A 474 -5.66 1.59 -15.62
N TYR A 475 -6.74 1.99 -14.94
CA TYR A 475 -8.00 2.37 -15.58
C TYR A 475 -7.79 3.46 -16.64
N VAL A 476 -7.06 4.52 -16.29
CA VAL A 476 -6.79 5.63 -17.23
C VAL A 476 -5.97 5.14 -18.44
N ALA A 477 -4.96 4.28 -18.23
CA ALA A 477 -4.14 3.69 -19.29
C ALA A 477 -4.93 2.73 -20.19
N ALA A 478 -5.85 1.93 -19.63
CA ALA A 478 -6.73 1.02 -20.35
C ALA A 478 -7.94 1.72 -21.02
N SER A 479 -8.23 2.98 -20.68
CA SER A 479 -9.32 3.79 -21.26
C SER A 479 -9.01 4.28 -22.69
N VAL A 480 -8.71 3.35 -23.60
CA VAL A 480 -8.11 3.61 -24.93
C VAL A 480 -9.04 4.32 -25.91
N ASP A 481 -10.35 4.15 -25.76
CA ASP A 481 -11.37 4.85 -26.55
C ASP A 481 -11.55 6.31 -26.10
N GLY A 482 -10.89 6.70 -24.99
CA GLY A 482 -10.93 8.04 -24.41
C GLY A 482 -12.27 8.42 -23.78
N ASP A 483 -13.23 7.50 -23.69
CA ASP A 483 -14.49 7.69 -22.98
C ASP A 483 -14.44 7.05 -21.58
N GLY A 484 -15.38 7.42 -20.71
CA GLY A 484 -15.40 7.04 -19.29
C GLY A 484 -14.98 8.16 -18.34
N SER A 485 -15.01 7.89 -17.04
CA SER A 485 -14.77 8.89 -15.99
C SER A 485 -14.16 8.28 -14.73
N LEU A 486 -13.38 9.07 -13.99
CA LEU A 486 -12.70 8.65 -12.76
C LEU A 486 -13.18 9.48 -11.57
N LEU A 487 -13.77 8.83 -10.57
CA LEU A 487 -13.93 9.39 -9.22
C LEU A 487 -12.69 9.03 -8.40
N LEU A 488 -12.13 10.01 -7.71
CA LEU A 488 -10.85 9.88 -7.03
C LEU A 488 -10.85 10.57 -5.66
N SER A 489 -10.66 9.79 -4.61
CA SER A 489 -10.47 10.28 -3.24
C SER A 489 -9.30 11.27 -3.14
N GLU A 490 -9.48 12.37 -2.41
CA GLU A 490 -8.35 13.24 -2.03
C GLU A 490 -7.34 12.55 -1.08
N GLY A 491 -7.73 11.42 -0.46
CA GLY A 491 -6.90 10.62 0.44
C GLY A 491 -5.77 9.81 -0.24
N THR A 492 -5.82 9.59 -1.56
CA THR A 492 -4.80 8.80 -2.29
C THR A 492 -3.66 9.67 -2.85
N GLY A 493 -2.44 9.11 -2.95
CA GLY A 493 -1.31 9.76 -3.61
C GLY A 493 -1.58 10.11 -5.08
N ALA A 494 -2.42 9.33 -5.77
CA ALA A 494 -2.77 9.56 -7.17
C ALA A 494 -3.55 10.88 -7.39
N HIS A 495 -4.17 11.42 -6.34
CA HIS A 495 -4.92 12.69 -6.44
C HIS A 495 -4.01 13.89 -6.77
N GLU A 496 -2.77 13.91 -6.27
CA GLU A 496 -1.85 15.03 -6.53
C GLU A 496 -1.49 15.16 -8.03
N THR A 497 -1.54 14.07 -8.78
CA THR A 497 -1.29 14.06 -10.24
C THR A 497 -2.57 14.05 -11.07
N LEU A 498 -3.65 13.39 -10.64
CA LEU A 498 -4.87 13.17 -11.44
C LEU A 498 -6.08 14.02 -11.02
N GLY A 499 -6.17 14.41 -9.74
CA GLY A 499 -7.38 14.96 -9.10
C GLY A 499 -7.99 16.19 -9.78
N SER A 500 -7.17 17.02 -10.44
CA SER A 500 -7.64 18.20 -11.19
C SER A 500 -8.51 17.91 -12.42
N HIS A 501 -8.55 16.66 -12.92
CA HIS A 501 -9.37 16.25 -14.08
C HIS A 501 -10.29 15.07 -13.76
N ALA A 502 -9.99 14.29 -12.72
CA ALA A 502 -10.95 13.40 -12.07
C ALA A 502 -12.12 14.19 -11.43
N LEU A 503 -13.16 13.48 -11.02
CA LEU A 503 -14.14 13.96 -10.06
C LEU A 503 -13.60 13.67 -8.66
N THR A 504 -13.27 14.72 -7.89
CA THR A 504 -12.74 14.55 -6.54
C THR A 504 -13.89 14.19 -5.59
N ILE A 505 -13.65 13.21 -4.72
CA ILE A 505 -14.58 12.79 -3.67
C ILE A 505 -13.90 12.83 -2.29
N ASP A 506 -14.69 13.06 -1.24
CA ASP A 506 -14.36 12.66 0.12
C ASP A 506 -15.18 11.39 0.44
N PRO A 507 -14.55 10.22 0.65
CA PRO A 507 -15.29 8.98 0.91
C PRO A 507 -16.23 9.05 2.12
N ILE A 508 -15.95 9.89 3.13
CA ILE A 508 -16.80 10.01 4.32
C ILE A 508 -17.99 10.97 4.14
N ASP A 509 -18.08 11.74 3.05
CA ASP A 509 -19.26 12.53 2.70
C ASP A 509 -20.12 11.76 1.69
N THR A 510 -20.98 10.87 2.22
CA THR A 510 -21.84 9.98 1.41
C THR A 510 -22.81 10.74 0.50
N ASP A 511 -23.27 11.94 0.88
CA ASP A 511 -24.17 12.75 0.05
C ASP A 511 -23.41 13.41 -1.11
N ASP A 512 -22.22 13.99 -0.89
CA ASP A 512 -21.41 14.55 -1.98
C ASP A 512 -20.87 13.44 -2.90
N PHE A 513 -20.39 12.32 -2.36
CA PHE A 513 -19.90 11.19 -3.13
C PHE A 513 -21.02 10.62 -4.04
N ALA A 514 -22.24 10.44 -3.53
CA ALA A 514 -23.39 10.05 -4.36
C ALA A 514 -23.71 11.07 -5.47
N ALA A 515 -23.61 12.37 -5.18
CA ALA A 515 -23.81 13.42 -6.18
C ALA A 515 -22.68 13.48 -7.24
N GLN A 516 -21.44 13.17 -6.87
CA GLN A 516 -20.32 13.03 -7.82
C GLN A 516 -20.48 11.78 -8.69
N LEU A 517 -21.03 10.68 -8.15
CA LEU A 517 -21.38 9.49 -8.93
C LEU A 517 -22.49 9.79 -9.95
N GLU A 518 -23.55 10.50 -9.54
CA GLU A 518 -24.60 11.00 -10.44
C GLU A 518 -24.04 11.91 -11.54
N ALA A 519 -23.13 12.83 -11.17
CA ALA A 519 -22.46 13.71 -12.12
C ALA A 519 -21.56 12.95 -13.10
N ALA A 520 -20.98 11.82 -12.70
CA ALA A 520 -20.14 10.97 -13.54
C ALA A 520 -20.95 10.21 -14.59
N VAL A 521 -21.98 9.45 -14.17
CA VAL A 521 -22.84 8.69 -15.08
C VAL A 521 -23.61 9.60 -16.05
N SER A 522 -23.96 10.81 -15.59
CA SER A 522 -24.66 11.82 -16.39
C SER A 522 -23.73 12.71 -17.22
N MET A 523 -22.40 12.53 -17.14
CA MET A 523 -21.44 13.44 -17.76
C MET A 523 -21.51 13.36 -19.30
N PRO A 524 -21.67 14.50 -20.01
CA PRO A 524 -21.65 14.51 -21.47
C PRO A 524 -20.33 13.97 -22.05
N ALA A 525 -20.41 13.14 -23.09
CA ALA A 525 -19.25 12.47 -23.70
C ALA A 525 -18.08 13.41 -24.06
N HIS A 526 -18.36 14.64 -24.51
CA HIS A 526 -17.30 15.62 -24.83
C HIS A 526 -16.50 16.09 -23.59
N GLU A 527 -17.13 16.11 -22.41
CA GLU A 527 -16.44 16.43 -21.16
C GLU A 527 -15.65 15.22 -20.64
N ARG A 528 -16.26 14.02 -20.68
CA ARG A 528 -15.58 12.74 -20.37
C ARG A 528 -14.30 12.60 -21.18
N GLN A 529 -14.40 12.76 -22.51
CA GLN A 529 -13.26 12.73 -23.42
C GLN A 529 -12.22 13.82 -23.11
N SER A 530 -12.62 15.05 -22.81
CA SER A 530 -11.67 16.12 -22.46
C SER A 530 -10.90 15.83 -21.16
N ARG A 531 -11.57 15.22 -20.17
CA ARG A 531 -10.96 14.81 -18.90
C ARG A 531 -10.05 13.62 -19.10
N MET A 532 -10.55 12.54 -19.70
CA MET A 532 -9.83 11.29 -19.89
C MET A 532 -8.56 11.48 -20.73
N ASN A 533 -8.62 12.23 -21.84
CA ASN A 533 -7.43 12.55 -22.62
C ASN A 533 -6.36 13.29 -21.80
N THR A 534 -6.76 14.16 -20.87
CA THR A 534 -5.80 14.87 -20.00
C THR A 534 -5.26 13.97 -18.89
N LEU A 535 -6.08 13.06 -18.34
CA LEU A 535 -5.63 12.05 -17.38
C LEU A 535 -4.61 11.11 -18.03
N ARG A 536 -4.92 10.60 -19.24
CA ARG A 536 -4.05 9.74 -20.04
C ARG A 536 -2.69 10.38 -20.28
N ASN A 537 -2.65 11.60 -20.82
CA ASN A 537 -1.38 12.30 -21.03
C ASN A 537 -0.51 12.35 -19.75
N ARG A 538 -1.10 12.53 -18.57
CA ARG A 538 -0.34 12.56 -17.30
C ARG A 538 0.17 11.21 -16.83
N VAL A 539 -0.60 10.13 -17.06
CA VAL A 539 -0.18 8.76 -16.74
C VAL A 539 0.95 8.33 -17.65
N PHE A 540 0.88 8.63 -18.95
CA PHE A 540 1.96 8.36 -19.90
C PHE A 540 3.20 9.27 -19.68
N ASP A 541 3.03 10.54 -19.30
CA ASP A 541 4.16 11.44 -18.97
C ASP A 541 4.91 11.05 -17.68
N ARG A 542 4.31 10.18 -16.84
CA ARG A 542 4.77 9.81 -15.48
C ARG A 542 4.58 8.31 -15.21
N ASP A 543 4.85 7.51 -16.22
CA ASP A 543 4.77 6.05 -16.15
C ASP A 543 5.84 5.43 -15.24
N LEU A 544 5.86 4.11 -15.21
CA LEU A 544 6.83 3.34 -14.45
C LEU A 544 8.28 3.59 -14.91
N GLU A 545 8.55 3.67 -16.23
CA GLU A 545 9.89 3.96 -16.75
C GLU A 545 10.39 5.32 -16.27
N TRP A 546 9.55 6.35 -16.34
CA TRP A 546 9.85 7.67 -15.83
C TRP A 546 10.19 7.64 -14.33
N TRP A 547 9.41 6.91 -13.53
CA TRP A 547 9.66 6.79 -12.09
C TRP A 547 11.00 6.11 -11.81
N MET A 548 11.28 4.96 -12.44
CA MET A 548 12.53 4.20 -12.25
C MET A 548 13.77 5.03 -12.62
N LYS A 549 13.74 5.68 -13.79
CA LYS A 549 14.79 6.62 -14.23
C LYS A 549 15.01 7.76 -13.24
N THR A 550 13.92 8.29 -12.67
CA THR A 550 13.99 9.36 -11.67
C THR A 550 14.58 8.87 -10.34
N GLN A 551 14.31 7.62 -9.92
CA GLN A 551 14.97 7.03 -8.73
C GLN A 551 16.48 6.90 -8.96
N PHE A 552 16.91 6.31 -10.08
CA PHE A 552 18.33 6.11 -10.34
C PHE A 552 19.09 7.42 -10.51
N ASP A 553 18.47 8.46 -11.06
CA ASP A 553 19.05 9.80 -11.08
C ASP A 553 19.22 10.41 -9.68
N TRP A 554 18.32 10.13 -8.74
CA TRP A 554 18.50 10.52 -7.34
C TRP A 554 19.59 9.71 -6.63
N ILE A 555 19.62 8.39 -6.84
CA ILE A 555 20.65 7.47 -6.32
C ILE A 555 22.05 7.91 -6.78
N ARG A 556 22.24 8.19 -8.08
CA ARG A 556 23.48 8.76 -8.64
C ARG A 556 23.88 10.05 -7.94
N ARG A 557 22.93 10.98 -7.72
CA ARG A 557 23.22 12.28 -7.10
C ARG A 557 23.73 12.12 -5.67
N VAL A 558 23.05 11.35 -4.82
CA VAL A 558 23.48 11.15 -3.43
C VAL A 558 24.85 10.47 -3.35
N HIS A 559 25.11 9.50 -4.22
CA HIS A 559 26.42 8.84 -4.34
C HIS A 559 27.54 9.82 -4.70
N THR A 560 27.30 10.73 -5.66
CA THR A 560 28.29 11.75 -6.05
C THR A 560 28.49 12.85 -5.02
N ASP A 561 27.43 13.26 -4.30
CA ASP A 561 27.52 14.25 -3.23
C ASP A 561 28.28 13.69 -2.02
N GLY A 562 28.01 12.44 -1.63
CA GLY A 562 28.73 11.73 -0.57
C GLY A 562 30.23 11.60 -0.86
N ARG A 563 30.60 11.20 -2.09
CA ARG A 563 32.01 11.13 -2.54
C ARG A 563 32.74 12.48 -2.50
N ARG A 564 32.03 13.61 -2.64
CA ARG A 564 32.62 14.95 -2.51
C ARG A 564 32.77 15.38 -1.05
N GLY A 565 31.78 15.10 -0.20
CA GLY A 565 31.79 15.41 1.23
C GLY A 565 32.95 14.79 2.00
N GLY A 566 33.41 13.58 1.61
CA GLY A 566 34.54 12.90 2.25
C GLY A 566 35.93 13.50 1.97
N SER A 567 36.05 14.52 1.11
CA SER A 567 37.35 15.08 0.68
C SER A 567 37.83 16.30 1.47
N ASP A 568 36.94 16.98 2.21
CA ASP A 568 37.30 18.08 3.12
C ASP A 568 37.70 17.53 4.50
N GLY A 569 38.92 16.98 4.57
CA GLY A 569 39.57 16.67 5.85
C GLY A 569 39.75 17.92 6.74
N PRO A 570 39.87 17.77 8.06
CA PRO A 570 39.96 18.92 8.97
C PRO A 570 41.21 19.76 8.66
N VAL A 571 40.99 20.99 8.22
CA VAL A 571 42.09 21.95 7.99
C VAL A 571 42.67 22.35 9.35
N ASP A 572 43.78 21.72 9.71
CA ASP A 572 44.56 22.00 10.91
C ASP A 572 44.83 23.50 11.06
N ARG A 573 44.14 24.11 12.03
CA ARG A 573 44.26 25.54 12.35
C ARG A 573 45.14 25.78 13.57
N GLU A 574 46.32 25.14 13.61
CA GLU A 574 47.33 25.48 14.61
C GLU A 574 48.77 25.37 14.09
N THR A 575 49.29 26.46 13.51
CA THR A 575 50.62 27.04 13.84
C THR A 575 50.95 28.27 12.98
N ALA A 576 50.70 29.48 13.49
CA ALA A 576 51.30 30.71 12.98
C ALA A 576 51.81 31.55 14.15
N THR A 577 53.06 31.31 14.55
CA THR A 577 53.67 31.93 15.73
C THR A 577 53.82 33.44 15.61
N SER A 578 53.58 34.13 16.72
CA SER A 578 53.85 35.55 16.92
C SER A 578 55.28 35.93 16.51
N ARG A 579 55.43 36.63 15.37
CA ARG A 579 56.66 37.35 15.00
C ARG A 579 56.40 38.83 14.79
N ARG A 580 56.28 39.52 15.92
CA ARG A 580 56.25 40.98 16.03
C ARG A 580 57.57 41.59 15.52
N ARG A 581 57.55 42.28 14.37
CA ARG A 581 58.64 43.20 13.95
C ARG A 581 58.11 44.61 13.66
N GLN A 582 58.92 45.60 14.01
CA GLN A 582 58.52 47.00 14.15
C GLN A 582 58.50 47.76 12.80
N PRO A 583 57.67 48.82 12.65
CA PRO A 583 57.76 49.75 11.53
C PRO A 583 58.85 50.82 11.77
N ARG A 584 59.52 51.29 10.71
CA ARG A 584 60.45 52.44 10.75
C ARG A 584 60.12 53.55 9.74
N SER A 585 59.75 54.71 10.29
CA SER A 585 59.98 56.11 9.82
C SER A 585 59.72 56.50 8.35
N LYS A 586 58.72 57.36 8.00
CA LYS A 586 58.64 58.86 8.15
C LYS A 586 59.74 59.65 7.40
N PRO A 587 59.52 60.91 6.92
CA PRO A 587 58.46 61.91 7.24
C PRO A 587 57.74 62.53 6.00
N VAL A 588 56.76 63.46 6.06
CA VAL A 588 56.86 64.93 6.37
C VAL A 588 55.49 65.56 6.74
N ARG A 589 55.54 66.50 7.70
CA ARG A 589 54.62 67.63 8.13
C ARG A 589 53.15 67.70 7.63
N GLY A 590 52.16 68.08 8.45
CA GLY A 590 52.19 68.38 9.89
C GLY A 590 50.99 69.20 10.44
N ARG A 591 51.12 69.57 11.73
CA ARG A 591 50.28 70.44 12.60
C ARG A 591 48.96 69.91 13.21
N ARG A 592 48.82 70.25 14.50
CA ARG A 592 47.81 69.86 15.50
C ARG A 592 46.52 70.70 15.40
N GLN A 593 45.41 70.18 15.91
CA GLN A 593 44.84 70.68 17.18
C GLN A 593 43.97 69.63 17.92
N THR A 594 43.76 69.87 19.21
CA THR A 594 43.09 69.03 20.25
C THR A 594 41.59 69.39 20.34
N VAL A 595 40.66 68.67 21.03
CA VAL A 595 40.62 68.23 22.44
C VAL A 595 39.58 67.09 22.67
N ALA A 596 39.91 66.20 23.62
CA ALA A 596 39.13 65.35 24.57
C ALA A 596 37.56 65.50 24.71
N ARG A 597 36.77 64.59 25.33
CA ARG A 597 36.95 63.25 25.98
C ARG A 597 35.58 62.63 26.33
N GLY A 598 35.48 61.29 26.33
CA GLY A 598 34.58 60.47 27.19
C GLY A 598 33.07 60.53 26.92
N SER A 599 32.23 59.63 27.47
CA SER A 599 32.49 58.32 28.10
C SER A 599 31.15 57.61 28.44
N ASP A 600 31.20 56.28 28.48
CA ASP A 600 30.40 55.39 29.36
C ASP A 600 28.87 55.14 29.15
N ARG A 601 28.58 53.82 29.05
CA ARG A 601 27.58 53.03 29.83
C ARG A 601 26.06 53.06 29.53
N ARG A 602 25.63 51.84 29.14
CA ARG A 602 24.63 50.95 29.79
C ARG A 602 23.11 51.20 29.68
N THR A 603 22.40 50.05 29.66
CA THR A 603 21.05 49.77 30.19
C THR A 603 19.82 50.39 29.50
N ASP A 604 19.15 49.57 28.67
CA ASP A 604 17.84 48.90 28.90
C ASP A 604 17.08 49.26 30.21
N PRO A 605 15.72 49.19 30.32
CA PRO A 605 14.69 48.74 29.35
C PRO A 605 13.46 49.65 29.16
N GLY A 606 12.58 49.28 28.22
CA GLY A 606 11.18 49.07 28.59
C GLY A 606 10.10 50.16 28.33
N ARG A 607 9.24 49.83 27.36
CA ARG A 607 7.75 49.75 27.54
C ARG A 607 6.90 51.05 27.50
N ARG A 608 6.22 51.18 26.34
CA ARG A 608 4.78 51.50 26.13
C ARG A 608 4.26 52.95 26.10
N LEU A 609 3.50 53.16 25.00
CA LEU A 609 2.12 53.69 24.88
C LEU A 609 1.87 55.15 24.47
N ARG A 610 1.12 55.23 23.35
CA ARG A 610 -0.02 56.12 23.01
C ARG A 610 0.22 57.53 22.46
N SER A 611 -0.17 57.66 21.18
CA SER A 611 -1.06 58.69 20.59
C SER A 611 -0.65 60.17 20.71
N THR A 612 -0.75 61.00 19.67
CA THR A 612 -2.00 61.30 18.93
C THR A 612 -1.79 61.89 17.52
N ASP A 613 -2.92 62.08 16.81
CA ASP A 613 -3.23 63.08 15.77
C ASP A 613 -2.65 62.96 14.34
N GLY A 614 -3.54 63.20 13.35
CA GLY A 614 -3.15 63.44 11.95
C GLY A 614 -4.17 63.07 10.86
N ALA A 615 -5.40 63.61 10.92
CA ALA A 615 -6.36 63.87 9.81
C ALA A 615 -6.05 63.32 8.39
N ALA A 616 -6.90 62.47 7.77
CA ALA A 616 -8.16 62.83 7.05
C ALA A 616 -7.91 63.49 5.66
N ASP A 617 -8.69 63.32 4.59
CA ASP A 617 -9.92 62.54 4.25
C ASP A 617 -9.89 62.28 2.70
N ASP A 618 -10.79 61.57 2.00
CA ASP A 618 -12.25 61.41 2.16
C ASP A 618 -12.82 60.06 1.61
N THR A 619 -13.73 60.07 0.62
CA THR A 619 -14.67 58.98 0.24
C THR A 619 -14.46 58.47 -1.20
N GLY A 620 -15.05 57.34 -1.63
CA GLY A 620 -15.92 56.35 -0.99
C GLY A 620 -16.38 55.31 -2.03
N ALA A 621 -17.31 54.39 -1.76
CA ALA A 621 -17.99 54.03 -0.52
C ALA A 621 -18.41 52.54 -0.57
N ARG A 622 -18.48 51.87 0.60
CA ARG A 622 -19.07 50.52 0.80
C ARG A 622 -20.57 50.66 1.20
N PRO A 623 -21.27 49.77 1.95
CA PRO A 623 -21.04 48.37 2.42
C PRO A 623 -22.33 47.48 2.26
N ARG A 624 -22.60 46.30 2.88
CA ARG A 624 -22.22 45.55 4.12
C ARG A 624 -22.40 44.03 3.82
N SER A 625 -21.54 43.07 4.16
CA SER A 625 -21.07 42.57 5.47
C SER A 625 -22.15 42.01 6.42
N ARG A 626 -22.12 40.69 6.69
CA ARG A 626 -22.66 40.06 7.92
C ARG A 626 -21.95 38.74 8.21
N ALA A 627 -21.72 38.42 9.48
CA ALA A 627 -21.08 37.19 9.95
C ALA A 627 -21.59 36.82 11.36
N HIS A 628 -21.35 35.56 11.77
CA HIS A 628 -21.59 34.94 13.10
C HIS A 628 -23.04 34.61 13.51
N PRO A 629 -23.27 33.67 14.48
CA PRO A 629 -22.37 32.68 15.11
C PRO A 629 -22.95 31.23 15.24
N ARG A 630 -22.17 30.33 15.87
CA ARG A 630 -22.56 28.97 16.35
C ARG A 630 -23.74 28.99 17.36
N PRO A 631 -24.51 27.88 17.51
CA PRO A 631 -25.40 27.63 18.65
C PRO A 631 -24.84 26.64 19.70
N GLN A 632 -25.33 26.75 20.94
CA GLN A 632 -25.29 25.71 21.98
C GLN A 632 -26.71 25.40 22.46
N SER A 633 -26.88 24.25 23.11
CA SER A 633 -28.16 23.65 23.53
C SER A 633 -28.84 24.32 24.73
N ARG A 634 -30.20 24.29 24.79
CA ARG A 634 -30.97 23.58 25.85
C ARG A 634 -32.52 23.82 25.83
N SER A 635 -33.24 22.71 26.05
CA SER A 635 -34.51 22.53 26.82
C SER A 635 -35.77 23.41 26.62
N ARG A 636 -36.85 22.74 26.15
CA ARG A 636 -38.26 22.72 26.61
C ARG A 636 -38.77 23.82 27.58
N LEU A 637 -39.95 24.40 27.27
CA LEU A 637 -41.16 24.31 28.12
C LEU A 637 -42.45 24.77 27.41
N ASP A 638 -43.57 24.25 27.93
CA ASP A 638 -44.93 24.10 27.38
C ASP A 638 -45.88 25.33 27.24
N SER A 639 -46.99 25.08 26.50
CA SER A 639 -48.39 25.47 26.78
C SER A 639 -48.97 26.87 26.41
N ALA A 640 -49.90 26.95 25.42
CA ALA A 640 -51.37 26.72 25.61
C ALA A 640 -52.35 27.56 24.73
N ALA A 641 -53.37 26.85 24.21
CA ALA A 641 -54.79 27.24 23.97
C ALA A 641 -55.21 28.18 22.79
N GLY A 642 -56.29 27.79 22.06
CA GLY A 642 -56.83 28.57 20.93
C GLY A 642 -58.16 28.16 20.22
N SER A 643 -58.81 27.04 20.58
CA SER A 643 -60.21 26.66 20.23
C SER A 643 -60.64 26.28 18.78
N ALA A 644 -61.58 25.32 18.71
CA ALA A 644 -62.27 24.79 17.50
C ALA A 644 -63.76 25.29 17.43
N PRO A 645 -64.81 24.67 16.80
CA PRO A 645 -65.20 23.23 16.86
C PRO A 645 -66.01 22.60 15.67
N ASN A 646 -66.48 21.34 15.90
CA ASN A 646 -67.68 20.65 15.35
C ASN A 646 -67.67 19.99 13.93
N SER A 647 -68.22 18.78 13.69
CA SER A 647 -68.85 17.74 14.54
C SER A 647 -68.80 16.29 13.94
N ARG A 648 -68.99 15.26 14.80
CA ARG A 648 -69.26 13.81 14.53
C ARG A 648 -70.79 13.55 14.31
N PRO A 649 -71.40 12.31 14.17
CA PRO A 649 -70.97 10.95 14.64
C PRO A 649 -71.47 9.62 13.94
N ARG A 650 -70.87 8.45 14.34
CA ARG A 650 -71.45 7.09 14.69
C ARG A 650 -72.45 6.33 13.75
N SER A 651 -72.71 5.01 13.78
CA SER A 651 -72.11 3.73 14.31
C SER A 651 -73.00 2.49 13.93
N HIS A 652 -72.47 1.24 13.86
CA HIS A 652 -73.08 -0.07 14.30
C HIS A 652 -72.84 -1.37 13.45
N SER A 653 -72.06 -2.31 14.01
CA SER A 653 -72.24 -3.77 14.27
C SER A 653 -73.00 -4.80 13.36
N ASN A 654 -72.30 -5.95 13.16
CA ASN A 654 -72.71 -7.39 13.15
C ASN A 654 -73.52 -8.04 11.98
N VAL A 655 -73.05 -9.22 11.50
CA VAL A 655 -73.68 -10.59 11.58
C VAL A 655 -72.85 -11.67 10.80
N ARG A 656 -72.87 -12.94 11.27
CA ARG A 656 -72.29 -14.20 10.70
C ARG A 656 -73.47 -15.20 10.42
N PRO A 657 -73.39 -16.37 9.70
CA PRO A 657 -72.53 -17.53 10.07
C PRO A 657 -72.22 -18.65 9.00
N GLY A 658 -71.54 -19.73 9.43
CA GLY A 658 -71.44 -21.07 8.79
C GLY A 658 -70.20 -21.31 7.90
N GLY A 659 -69.49 -22.45 7.86
CA GLY A 659 -69.54 -23.77 8.54
C GLY A 659 -68.89 -24.82 7.59
N THR A 660 -67.90 -25.66 7.93
CA THR A 660 -68.03 -26.94 8.68
C THR A 660 -66.62 -27.55 8.91
N GLU A 661 -66.44 -28.31 10.01
CA GLU A 661 -65.23 -29.07 10.44
C GLU A 661 -65.38 -30.59 10.09
N PRO A 662 -64.60 -31.58 10.62
CA PRO A 662 -63.49 -31.60 11.62
C PRO A 662 -62.17 -32.17 11.00
N ASN A 663 -61.15 -32.74 11.66
CA ASN A 663 -60.80 -33.22 13.03
C ASN A 663 -59.23 -33.34 13.10
N SER A 664 -58.48 -33.66 14.17
CA SER A 664 -58.75 -34.00 15.58
C SER A 664 -57.45 -33.97 16.43
N ARG A 665 -57.51 -33.42 17.67
CA ARG A 665 -56.90 -33.94 18.94
C ARG A 665 -55.35 -34.07 19.07
N THR A 666 -54.70 -33.85 20.21
CA THR A 666 -55.07 -33.40 21.60
C THR A 666 -53.76 -32.91 22.28
N ASP A 667 -53.71 -31.76 22.95
CA ASP A 667 -53.92 -31.53 24.42
C ASP A 667 -52.87 -32.18 25.35
N SER A 668 -52.37 -31.55 26.44
CA SER A 668 -52.62 -30.19 26.96
C SER A 668 -51.66 -29.81 28.12
N SER A 669 -51.81 -28.58 28.64
CA SER A 669 -51.64 -28.14 30.05
C SER A 669 -50.22 -28.12 30.71
N ASP A 670 -49.85 -27.16 31.57
CA ASP A 670 -50.48 -25.87 31.91
C ASP A 670 -49.53 -24.86 32.61
N MET A 671 -49.91 -23.58 32.51
CA MET A 671 -49.91 -22.48 33.52
C MET A 671 -49.22 -22.64 34.91
N HIS A 672 -48.72 -21.60 35.62
CA HIS A 672 -49.08 -20.17 35.71
C HIS A 672 -47.98 -19.32 36.42
N SER A 673 -47.56 -18.18 35.84
CA SER A 673 -47.71 -16.79 36.37
C SER A 673 -47.03 -16.29 37.68
N ARG A 674 -46.37 -15.12 37.57
CA ARG A 674 -46.29 -13.98 38.53
C ARG A 674 -45.63 -14.21 39.92
N ALA A 675 -44.98 -13.24 40.57
CA ALA A 675 -44.47 -11.92 40.16
C ALA A 675 -43.52 -11.33 41.25
N ASP A 676 -42.81 -10.27 40.87
CA ASP A 676 -42.50 -9.07 41.66
C ASP A 676 -41.27 -8.98 42.59
N SER A 677 -40.67 -7.78 42.50
CA SER A 677 -39.98 -6.99 43.53
C SER A 677 -38.65 -7.42 44.18
N SER A 678 -37.62 -6.61 43.87
CA SER A 678 -36.71 -5.97 44.85
C SER A 678 -35.68 -6.86 45.60
N ASP A 679 -34.52 -6.40 46.05
CA ASP A 679 -33.89 -5.08 45.92
C ASP A 679 -32.35 -5.16 46.10
N THR A 680 -31.66 -4.13 45.62
CA THR A 680 -30.34 -3.62 46.07
C THR A 680 -29.30 -4.52 46.80
N ASN A 681 -28.14 -4.61 46.15
CA ASN A 681 -26.81 -4.17 46.65
C ASN A 681 -25.96 -4.99 47.67
N VAL A 682 -24.73 -5.28 47.19
CA VAL A 682 -23.43 -4.78 47.72
C VAL A 682 -22.62 -5.63 48.71
N ARG A 683 -21.48 -6.08 48.16
CA ARG A 683 -20.11 -6.20 48.72
C ARG A 683 -19.80 -7.23 49.82
N ALA A 684 -18.84 -8.08 49.40
CA ALA A 684 -17.63 -8.45 50.15
C ALA A 684 -17.84 -9.31 51.42
N ASN A 685 -16.84 -10.02 51.95
CA ASN A 685 -15.40 -10.02 51.68
C ASN A 685 -14.78 -11.36 52.17
N GLY A 686 -13.59 -11.72 51.69
CA GLY A 686 -12.71 -12.71 52.36
C GLY A 686 -13.13 -14.19 52.23
N SER A 687 -12.39 -15.05 51.53
CA SER A 687 -11.05 -15.56 51.87
C SER A 687 -10.99 -16.39 53.16
N ARG A 688 -10.93 -17.74 53.02
CA ARG A 688 -9.80 -18.60 53.46
C ARG A 688 -10.14 -20.09 53.51
N THR A 689 -9.23 -20.92 52.96
CA THR A 689 -8.61 -22.16 53.51
C THR A 689 -9.36 -22.96 54.59
N ASN A 690 -9.36 -24.31 54.64
CA ASN A 690 -8.48 -25.29 53.99
C ASN A 690 -9.03 -26.73 54.14
N SER A 691 -8.62 -27.63 53.22
CA SER A 691 -8.29 -29.07 53.39
C SER A 691 -9.00 -29.98 54.42
N SER A 692 -9.51 -31.14 53.96
CA SER A 692 -9.49 -32.51 54.56
C SER A 692 -10.76 -33.30 54.11
N THR A 693 -10.77 -34.59 53.78
CA THR A 693 -9.75 -35.67 53.69
C THR A 693 -10.38 -36.93 53.04
N ASP A 694 -9.55 -37.89 52.60
CA ASP A 694 -9.81 -39.34 52.37
C ASP A 694 -10.84 -39.72 51.25
N ALA A 695 -10.75 -40.87 50.54
CA ALA A 695 -9.94 -42.09 50.73
C ALA A 695 -9.70 -42.89 49.41
N ASP A 696 -8.56 -43.59 49.35
CA ASP A 696 -8.40 -45.01 48.93
C ASP A 696 -8.96 -45.55 47.59
N SER A 697 -8.09 -45.79 46.59
CA SER A 697 -7.42 -47.11 46.41
C SER A 697 -6.90 -47.38 44.98
N ASP A 698 -5.59 -47.65 44.93
CA ASP A 698 -4.74 -48.13 43.84
C ASP A 698 -5.00 -49.64 43.50
N PRO A 699 -4.43 -50.30 42.46
CA PRO A 699 -2.98 -50.58 42.46
C PRO A 699 -2.21 -50.83 41.13
N ASN A 700 -0.92 -50.49 41.18
CA ASN A 700 0.25 -51.22 40.61
C ASN A 700 0.44 -51.31 39.07
N SER A 701 1.67 -51.37 38.54
CA SER A 701 3.01 -51.35 39.17
C SER A 701 4.16 -51.17 38.16
N ASN A 702 5.27 -50.61 38.67
CA ASN A 702 6.67 -50.89 38.29
C ASN A 702 7.24 -50.43 36.93
N SER A 703 8.56 -50.13 36.82
CA SER A 703 9.55 -49.64 37.80
C SER A 703 10.87 -49.25 37.09
N ASP A 704 11.70 -48.50 37.83
CA ASP A 704 13.18 -48.56 37.87
C ASP A 704 14.05 -47.42 37.29
N SER A 705 14.59 -46.67 38.26
CA SER A 705 16.01 -46.32 38.48
C SER A 705 16.66 -45.12 37.77
N ASP A 706 16.72 -44.02 38.54
CA ASP A 706 17.96 -43.39 39.04
C ASP A 706 19.13 -43.11 38.09
N SER A 707 19.46 -41.82 37.91
CA SER A 707 20.47 -41.11 38.73
C SER A 707 21.02 -39.85 38.03
N ASP A 708 21.69 -38.88 38.67
CA ASP A 708 21.52 -38.20 39.98
C ASP A 708 22.50 -36.99 39.97
N ARG A 709 22.09 -35.80 40.49
CA ARG A 709 22.94 -34.59 40.76
C ARG A 709 23.55 -33.84 39.54
N ASP A 710 23.95 -32.55 39.63
CA ASP A 710 24.00 -31.64 40.79
C ASP A 710 23.71 -30.15 40.46
N SER A 711 23.06 -29.50 41.41
CA SER A 711 22.98 -28.09 41.79
C SER A 711 23.88 -27.03 41.11
N THR A 712 23.33 -25.83 40.83
CA THR A 712 23.40 -24.70 41.80
C THR A 712 22.60 -23.45 41.37
N GLU A 713 21.91 -22.83 42.33
CA GLU A 713 21.25 -21.53 42.20
C GLU A 713 22.25 -20.36 42.15
N ARG A 714 21.87 -19.25 41.52
CA ARG A 714 22.28 -17.91 42.00
C ARG A 714 21.24 -16.84 41.74
N THR A 715 20.91 -16.11 42.80
CA THR A 715 19.83 -15.13 42.87
C THR A 715 20.34 -13.68 42.83
N SER A 716 19.45 -12.76 42.45
CA SER A 716 19.32 -11.38 42.98
C SER A 716 20.08 -10.19 42.34
N THR A 717 19.27 -9.24 41.83
CA THR A 717 19.42 -7.75 41.85
C THR A 717 20.60 -7.11 41.10
N VAL A 718 20.47 -5.93 40.49
CA VAL A 718 19.48 -4.83 40.62
C VAL A 718 18.88 -4.46 39.27
#